data_AF-A0A920CVE2-F1
#
_entry.id   AF-A0A920CVE2-F1
#
_cell.length_a   1.000
_cell.length_b   1.000
_cell.length_c   1.000
_cell.angle_alpha   90.00
_cell.angle_beta   90.00
_cell.angle_gamma   90.00
#
_symmetry.space_group_name_H-M   'P 1'
#
loop_
_entity.id
_entity.type
_entity.pdbx_description
1 polymer ?
#
loop_
_entity_poly.entity_id
_entity_poly.type
_entity_poly.pdbx_seq_one_letter_code
_entity_poly.pdbx_strand_id
1 'polypeptide(L)'
;MNTVNTNLGGWKAQGQGRMEYTADGLLLTSDPMENVIAMSNTQTDDFVYEADMMVLNGTHPDATLLFRSSEDGWSSYMLQIVPDAGVLRLKDAGGGDGKLNVEKPVSVKPGDIVHLKVKAEGSSLKVYWGSAYQPVIDVRDSAHRSGRLGLHVWDGAVLFQNIQVSGLNGNVGAASATEGSWQPDLKGWKGTAAVGQAARQMRDGRFADGIYEANVTLQPGASAGLVFRGSAQGSAGYEAVLVSQGDRIGVQLRNAGGKVLQTSGNTYPNIPGAKHHLEIKASGQRIQVFVDGYEPAAIDVNDGSFRDGFAGMKVDAGTAYFQDTYITAAADYYEETYRPNYHYSPLRGSASDPNGLVYFDGEYHLFHQDGGQWAHAVSRDLVHWKALPIALPWNDLGHVWSGSAVADNTNASGLFGNVGGKGLIAYYTSYSPDLPNGNQKIGLAYSTDHGRTWEYAKDRPVVIENPGKNGNDPGGWDFRDPKVVRDEANGRWIMVVSGGDHIRFFTSTNLLDWTLTDNFGYGDYVRGGVWECPDLFQLQVDSTGQRKWVLMISTGANPKTKGSDAEYFIGDLTPEGKFVNDNPAGKVLRTDFGKEFYASMSFSDMPDGRRIMLAWMTNWDYPFSFPTTGWKGQLTIPREISLKKTDEGIRMYQKPIDELASLRSPLLQIANRKVAANSDNMLKGLASGAYEIEAEIELPANAGASEFGFRLRQGGDQQTIVGYKPGSQQLFVDRSASGTTDFSSRFSTRHETSLAAVNNRVKLRIFVDESSVEVFGNDGRVVFSDLIFPDEARRGMSFYTKDGQVRVVSLQVYDMRNTWREGFASPEIVMDQSALELSQGQMQDVYASYASTAHPASSLIKWASSRPDIVAVASKVQGHAVVRAQKAGEAIITAFSPNGKTSASMTVRVTTGTFDTNLTGWKPSPAAGKWVVTEQGIRGSYASDANYMAAELAGNFTYEADMRLGEDGGAGSILFRASEDGRSGYYFNLDPGLKAIRLFYMVDGRFEERQVLAKLPRFIQPGRTYHVKIQADGPHIAAWVDGQQVVDVHDGTFAEGRFGVNVFDGHAYYQHVQASGMSEARLVETIFVNAGAHLALHAAQSQNGEPVALRTPDGSTNQQWVLVPAGDESYSIRTKGGKALDIDTGQNKLQLYDYLGYDNQRWNVTADADGNAAILSAFNGKALEVSADGQLQLSDAKAGEPRQSWTLTPGTSLKR
;
A
#
# COMPACT_ATOMS: atom_id res chain seq x y z
N MET A 1 12.40 25.65 18.85
CA MET A 1 11.29 25.06 18.07
C MET A 1 10.65 24.02 18.96
N ASN A 2 9.32 23.93 19.01
CA ASN A 2 8.64 22.92 19.83
C ASN A 2 8.92 21.54 19.24
N THR A 3 9.66 20.72 19.98
CA THR A 3 10.05 19.32 19.69
C THR A 3 8.94 18.31 20.05
N VAL A 4 7.77 18.80 20.44
CA VAL A 4 6.62 17.99 20.87
C VAL A 4 5.59 17.97 19.76
N ASN A 5 5.29 16.78 19.25
CA ASN A 5 4.22 16.53 18.31
C ASN A 5 2.87 16.54 19.05
N THR A 6 2.14 17.65 18.98
CA THR A 6 0.82 17.79 19.57
C THR A 6 -0.07 18.73 18.76
N ASN A 7 -1.36 18.40 18.64
CA ASN A 7 -2.38 19.31 18.09
C ASN A 7 -3.19 20.03 19.20
N LEU A 8 -2.76 19.92 20.46
CA LEU A 8 -3.29 20.67 21.60
C LEU A 8 -2.44 21.93 21.84
N GLY A 9 -3.06 23.01 22.28
CA GLY A 9 -2.40 24.31 22.44
C GLY A 9 -2.68 25.02 23.76
N GLY A 10 -1.83 25.98 24.10
CA GLY A 10 -2.02 26.82 25.29
C GLY A 10 -1.75 26.13 26.62
N TRP A 11 -0.82 25.17 26.64
CA TRP A 11 -0.43 24.41 27.82
C TRP A 11 -0.01 25.32 29.00
N LYS A 12 -0.57 25.06 30.18
CA LYS A 12 -0.19 25.70 31.44
C LYS A 12 0.05 24.65 32.51
N ALA A 13 1.20 24.75 33.18
CA ALA A 13 1.53 23.88 34.31
C ALA A 13 1.00 24.46 35.63
N GLN A 14 0.56 23.58 36.53
CA GLN A 14 0.14 23.89 37.89
C GLN A 14 0.46 22.73 38.84
N GLY A 15 0.50 22.98 40.15
CA GLY A 15 0.92 22.01 41.17
C GLY A 15 2.36 22.20 41.65
N GLN A 16 2.92 21.18 42.30
CA GLN A 16 4.31 21.17 42.81
C GLN A 16 5.17 20.27 41.91
N GLY A 17 5.95 20.91 41.06
CA GLY A 17 6.75 20.26 40.03
C GLY A 17 7.02 21.20 38.86
N ARG A 18 7.44 20.64 37.72
CA ARG A 18 7.77 21.40 36.51
C ARG A 18 7.34 20.71 35.23
N MET A 19 7.14 21.53 34.20
CA MET A 19 6.89 21.13 32.81
C MET A 19 8.01 21.67 31.94
N GLU A 20 8.69 20.80 31.20
CA GLU A 20 9.85 21.14 30.38
C GLU A 20 9.69 20.58 28.96
N TYR A 21 9.89 21.43 27.95
CA TYR A 21 10.03 20.97 26.57
C TYR A 21 11.46 20.45 26.38
N THR A 22 11.61 19.13 26.31
CA THR A 22 12.90 18.47 26.05
C THR A 22 13.02 18.09 24.59
N ALA A 23 14.22 17.66 24.18
CA ALA A 23 14.41 17.16 22.83
C ALA A 23 13.49 15.94 22.55
N ASP A 24 13.31 15.04 23.53
CA ASP A 24 12.59 13.78 23.33
C ASP A 24 11.05 13.92 23.51
N GLY A 25 10.57 15.03 24.08
CA GLY A 25 9.13 15.25 24.33
C GLY A 25 8.83 16.26 25.44
N LEU A 26 7.57 16.32 25.85
CA LEU A 26 7.09 17.14 26.97
C LEU A 26 7.32 16.38 28.27
N LEU A 27 8.31 16.80 29.06
CA LEU A 27 8.64 16.19 30.34
C LEU A 27 7.82 16.85 31.45
N LEU A 28 7.07 16.03 32.19
CA LEU A 28 6.47 16.43 33.46
C LEU A 28 7.23 15.75 34.59
N THR A 29 7.64 16.53 35.58
CA THR A 29 8.32 16.04 36.79
C THR A 29 7.60 16.62 37.99
N SER A 30 7.01 15.76 38.82
CA SER A 30 6.46 16.18 40.11
C SER A 30 7.56 16.21 41.18
N ASP A 31 7.33 16.99 42.24
CA ASP A 31 8.07 16.77 43.48
C ASP A 31 7.67 15.40 44.09
N PRO A 32 8.49 14.79 44.96
CA PRO A 32 8.17 13.50 45.58
C PRO A 32 6.83 13.55 46.33
N MET A 33 5.98 12.56 46.09
CA MET A 33 4.61 12.44 46.62
C MET A 33 3.67 13.60 46.29
N GLU A 34 4.01 14.46 45.33
CA GLU A 34 3.22 15.63 44.91
C GLU A 34 2.62 15.46 43.51
N ASN A 35 1.73 16.37 43.11
CA ASN A 35 1.07 16.37 41.80
C ASN A 35 1.56 17.53 40.93
N VAL A 36 1.80 17.25 39.65
CA VAL A 36 1.94 18.27 38.60
C VAL A 36 0.92 18.02 37.49
N ILE A 37 0.23 19.07 37.06
CA ILE A 37 -0.78 19.03 36.00
C ILE A 37 -0.37 20.01 34.90
N ALA A 38 -0.43 19.55 33.63
CA ALA A 38 -0.39 20.43 32.47
C ALA A 38 -1.76 20.45 31.80
N MET A 39 -2.44 21.59 31.81
CA MET A 39 -3.76 21.78 31.18
C MET A 39 -3.63 22.48 29.83
N SER A 40 -4.28 21.93 28.80
CA SER A 40 -4.47 22.57 27.51
C SER A 40 -5.68 23.51 27.53
N ASN A 41 -5.70 24.52 26.66
CA ASN A 41 -6.91 25.33 26.44
C ASN A 41 -7.91 24.64 25.49
N THR A 42 -7.52 23.53 24.85
CA THR A 42 -8.39 22.74 23.99
C THR A 42 -9.55 22.14 24.78
N GLN A 43 -10.78 22.37 24.31
CA GLN A 43 -12.01 21.81 24.88
C GLN A 43 -12.74 20.96 23.84
N THR A 44 -13.40 19.90 24.28
CA THR A 44 -14.13 18.98 23.40
C THR A 44 -15.14 18.12 24.18
N ASP A 45 -16.15 17.61 23.46
CA ASP A 45 -17.25 16.81 24.00
C ASP A 45 -17.03 15.33 23.69
N ASP A 46 -17.01 15.00 22.39
CA ASP A 46 -16.84 13.66 21.84
C ASP A 46 -15.54 13.61 21.04
N PHE A 47 -14.61 12.74 21.42
CA PHE A 47 -13.27 12.74 20.86
C PHE A 47 -12.56 11.40 21.00
N VAL A 48 -11.49 11.25 20.22
CA VAL A 48 -10.37 10.37 20.57
C VAL A 48 -9.28 11.24 21.18
N TYR A 49 -8.73 10.88 22.33
CA TYR A 49 -7.56 11.53 22.93
C TYR A 49 -6.49 10.48 23.18
N GLU A 50 -5.29 10.72 22.68
CA GLU A 50 -4.19 9.76 22.73
C GLU A 50 -2.84 10.44 23.01
N ALA A 51 -1.93 9.67 23.59
CA ALA A 51 -0.54 10.07 23.79
C ALA A 51 0.37 8.84 23.89
N ASP A 52 1.64 9.05 23.55
CA ASP A 52 2.71 8.15 23.96
C ASP A 52 3.35 8.65 25.25
N MET A 53 3.58 7.72 26.17
CA MET A 53 4.06 8.00 27.52
C MET A 53 5.23 7.08 27.83
N MET A 54 6.38 7.66 28.18
CA MET A 54 7.55 6.92 28.62
C MET A 54 7.79 7.17 30.12
N VAL A 55 7.69 6.09 30.89
CA VAL A 55 8.05 6.11 32.32
C VAL A 55 9.57 6.05 32.41
N LEU A 56 10.20 7.04 33.05
CA LEU A 56 11.67 7.11 33.11
C LEU A 56 12.23 6.13 34.16
N ASN A 57 13.39 5.55 33.85
CA ASN A 57 14.10 4.63 34.74
C ASN A 57 14.38 5.28 36.12
N GLY A 58 14.12 4.53 37.19
CA GLY A 58 14.37 4.98 38.57
C GLY A 58 13.29 5.91 39.15
N THR A 59 12.12 6.00 38.52
CA THR A 59 10.95 6.73 39.02
C THR A 59 9.72 5.82 39.10
N HIS A 60 8.75 6.18 39.95
CA HIS A 60 7.53 5.39 40.19
C HIS A 60 6.24 6.19 39.92
N PRO A 61 6.09 6.86 38.75
CA PRO A 61 5.04 7.84 38.56
C PRO A 61 3.68 7.21 38.27
N ASP A 62 2.60 7.84 38.76
CA ASP A 62 1.28 7.71 38.15
C ASP A 62 1.20 8.65 36.95
N ALA A 63 1.09 8.08 35.75
CA ALA A 63 1.08 8.83 34.50
C ALA A 63 -0.35 8.93 33.97
N THR A 64 -0.89 10.14 33.77
CA THR A 64 -2.34 10.36 33.57
C THR A 64 -2.69 11.21 32.37
N LEU A 65 -3.67 10.77 31.58
CA LEU A 65 -4.44 11.61 30.65
C LEU A 65 -5.67 12.17 31.36
N LEU A 66 -5.81 13.49 31.40
CA LEU A 66 -6.98 14.20 31.91
C LEU A 66 -7.90 14.56 30.75
N PHE A 67 -9.19 14.28 30.88
CA PHE A 67 -10.16 14.64 29.84
C PHE A 67 -11.54 14.97 30.41
N ARG A 68 -12.29 15.77 29.65
CA ARG A 68 -13.54 16.42 30.12
C ARG A 68 -13.33 17.09 31.48
N SER A 69 -12.23 17.84 31.56
CA SER A 69 -11.69 18.37 32.80
C SER A 69 -12.06 19.84 33.02
N SER A 70 -12.24 20.23 34.27
CA SER A 70 -12.22 21.63 34.71
C SER A 70 -10.84 22.28 34.47
N GLU A 71 -10.76 23.60 34.59
CA GLU A 71 -9.49 24.34 34.39
C GLU A 71 -8.41 23.98 35.42
N ASP A 72 -8.82 23.58 36.63
CA ASP A 72 -7.92 23.15 37.71
C ASP A 72 -7.56 21.66 37.67
N GLY A 73 -8.15 20.87 36.76
CA GLY A 73 -7.83 19.45 36.59
C GLY A 73 -8.62 18.48 37.48
N TRP A 74 -9.34 18.95 38.50
CA TRP A 74 -9.85 18.09 39.59
C TRP A 74 -11.33 17.70 39.48
N SER A 75 -12.07 18.31 38.55
CA SER A 75 -13.37 17.81 38.10
C SER A 75 -13.20 17.22 36.71
N SER A 76 -12.82 15.94 36.64
CA SER A 76 -12.48 15.29 35.39
C SER A 76 -12.58 13.77 35.46
N TYR A 77 -12.43 13.12 34.31
CA TYR A 77 -11.93 11.76 34.27
C TYR A 77 -10.40 11.74 34.24
N MET A 78 -9.82 10.75 34.90
CA MET A 78 -8.41 10.42 34.91
C MET A 78 -8.22 9.03 34.32
N LEU A 79 -7.46 8.93 33.23
CA LEU A 79 -6.96 7.66 32.71
C LEU A 79 -5.48 7.53 33.08
N GLN A 80 -5.19 6.68 34.06
CA GLN A 80 -3.89 6.57 34.71
C GLN A 80 -3.21 5.23 34.41
N ILE A 81 -1.92 5.27 34.12
CA ILE A 81 -1.02 4.14 34.23
C ILE A 81 -0.37 4.23 35.61
N VAL A 82 -0.48 3.16 36.39
CA VAL A 82 0.08 3.04 37.75
C VAL A 82 1.05 1.85 37.73
N PRO A 83 2.33 2.07 37.37
CA PRO A 83 3.30 0.98 37.14
C PRO A 83 3.49 0.08 38.37
N ASP A 84 3.62 0.67 39.57
CA ASP A 84 3.87 -0.08 40.82
C ASP A 84 2.72 -0.99 41.23
N ALA A 85 1.48 -0.59 40.94
CA ALA A 85 0.32 -1.42 41.15
C ALA A 85 0.06 -2.39 39.99
N GLY A 86 0.74 -2.22 38.85
CA GLY A 86 0.52 -3.01 37.64
C GLY A 86 -0.88 -2.83 37.06
N VAL A 87 -1.44 -1.61 37.12
CA VAL A 87 -2.81 -1.34 36.65
C VAL A 87 -2.92 -0.12 35.74
N LEU A 88 -3.84 -0.23 34.79
CA LEU A 88 -4.47 0.86 34.07
C LEU A 88 -5.78 1.19 34.78
N ARG A 89 -5.96 2.45 35.19
CA ARG A 89 -7.13 2.92 35.95
C ARG A 89 -7.87 4.01 35.18
N LEU A 90 -9.17 3.83 34.96
CA LEU A 90 -10.07 4.91 34.56
C LEU A 90 -10.95 5.31 35.76
N LYS A 91 -10.83 6.54 36.24
CA LYS A 91 -11.58 7.02 37.41
C LYS A 91 -12.09 8.45 37.28
N ASP A 92 -13.04 8.82 38.13
CA ASP A 92 -13.37 10.21 38.46
C ASP A 92 -12.30 10.80 39.38
N ALA A 93 -11.78 11.99 39.05
CA ALA A 93 -10.72 12.65 39.81
C ALA A 93 -11.12 12.96 41.27
N GLY A 94 -12.40 13.25 41.52
CA GLY A 94 -12.89 13.59 42.85
C GLY A 94 -13.13 12.39 43.77
N GLY A 95 -13.07 11.15 43.28
CA GLY A 95 -13.19 9.92 44.07
C GLY A 95 -14.50 9.73 44.88
N GLY A 96 -14.60 8.61 45.61
CA GLY A 96 -15.72 8.30 46.52
C GLY A 96 -16.69 7.22 46.03
N ASP A 97 -17.54 6.75 46.93
CA ASP A 97 -18.54 5.70 46.63
C ASP A 97 -19.53 6.15 45.55
N GLY A 98 -19.79 5.27 44.57
CA GLY A 98 -20.70 5.54 43.46
C GLY A 98 -20.10 6.34 42.31
N LYS A 99 -18.82 6.72 42.38
CA LYS A 99 -18.08 7.33 41.27
C LYS A 99 -17.34 6.28 40.43
N LEU A 100 -17.06 6.62 39.18
CA LEU A 100 -16.30 5.79 38.26
C LEU A 100 -14.92 5.46 38.85
N ASN A 101 -14.61 4.17 38.96
CA ASN A 101 -13.27 3.68 39.25
C ASN A 101 -13.14 2.24 38.72
N VAL A 102 -12.48 2.08 37.58
CA VAL A 102 -12.28 0.78 36.92
C VAL A 102 -10.79 0.57 36.71
N GLU A 103 -10.30 -0.57 37.17
CA GLU A 103 -8.90 -0.99 37.02
C GLU A 103 -8.80 -2.22 36.14
N LYS A 104 -7.74 -2.25 35.33
CA LYS A 104 -7.35 -3.41 34.52
C LYS A 104 -5.87 -3.69 34.74
N PRO A 105 -5.47 -4.96 34.90
CA PRO A 105 -4.07 -5.31 35.02
C PRO A 105 -3.35 -4.99 33.72
N VAL A 106 -2.20 -4.31 33.81
CA VAL A 106 -1.27 -4.06 32.70
C VAL A 106 0.16 -4.22 33.20
N SER A 107 1.08 -4.52 32.29
CA SER A 107 2.51 -4.56 32.61
C SER A 107 3.20 -3.42 31.89
N VAL A 108 3.83 -2.54 32.66
CA VAL A 108 4.67 -1.44 32.15
C VAL A 108 5.98 -1.50 32.91
N LYS A 109 7.10 -1.57 32.19
CA LYS A 109 8.42 -1.46 32.80
C LYS A 109 8.95 -0.04 32.63
N PRO A 110 9.75 0.47 33.58
CA PRO A 110 10.51 1.68 33.33
C PRO A 110 11.32 1.55 32.04
N GLY A 111 11.28 2.60 31.21
CA GLY A 111 11.88 2.62 29.88
C GLY A 111 10.95 2.21 28.74
N ASP A 112 9.79 1.59 29.00
CA ASP A 112 8.80 1.29 27.96
C ASP A 112 8.10 2.56 27.47
N ILE A 113 7.75 2.58 26.19
CA ILE A 113 6.86 3.59 25.60
C ILE A 113 5.47 2.94 25.50
N VAL A 114 4.51 3.52 26.22
CA VAL A 114 3.11 3.08 26.18
C VAL A 114 2.31 4.04 25.34
N HIS A 115 1.56 3.50 24.39
CA HIS A 115 0.55 4.25 23.65
C HIS A 115 -0.81 4.05 24.31
N LEU A 116 -1.45 5.15 24.70
CA LEU A 116 -2.74 5.13 25.37
C LEU A 116 -3.74 5.97 24.57
N LYS A 117 -4.93 5.40 24.35
CA LYS A 117 -6.00 6.04 23.58
C LYS A 117 -7.33 5.89 24.30
N VAL A 118 -8.06 6.99 24.45
CA VAL A 118 -9.45 6.99 24.95
C VAL A 118 -10.38 7.57 23.89
N LYS A 119 -11.45 6.83 23.57
CA LYS A 119 -12.60 7.32 22.80
C LYS A 119 -13.73 7.66 23.76
N ALA A 120 -14.12 8.93 23.79
CA ALA A 120 -15.27 9.42 24.53
C ALA A 120 -16.38 9.81 23.54
N GLU A 121 -17.57 9.21 23.67
CA GLU A 121 -18.73 9.48 22.81
C GLU A 121 -20.01 9.47 23.66
N GLY A 122 -20.59 10.65 23.90
CA GLY A 122 -21.69 10.84 24.83
C GLY A 122 -21.32 10.34 26.23
N SER A 123 -21.95 9.24 26.68
CA SER A 123 -21.60 8.55 27.93
C SER A 123 -20.61 7.42 27.77
N SER A 124 -20.37 6.91 26.56
CA SER A 124 -19.46 5.80 26.34
C SER A 124 -18.02 6.28 26.48
N LEU A 125 -17.26 5.59 27.32
CA LEU A 125 -15.83 5.77 27.49
C LEU A 125 -15.16 4.43 27.17
N LYS A 126 -14.41 4.40 26.07
CA LYS A 126 -13.65 3.23 25.62
C LYS A 126 -12.16 3.53 25.68
N VAL A 127 -11.40 2.70 26.39
CA VAL A 127 -9.95 2.84 26.52
C VAL A 127 -9.27 1.71 25.78
N TYR A 128 -8.26 2.05 24.99
CA TYR A 128 -7.46 1.13 24.19
C TYR A 128 -6.01 1.15 24.69
N TRP A 129 -5.38 -0.02 24.67
CA TRP A 129 -4.01 -0.23 25.12
C TRP A 129 -3.13 -0.60 23.94
N GLY A 130 -2.06 0.17 23.70
CA GLY A 130 -1.20 -0.05 22.54
C GLY A 130 -1.98 0.10 21.23
N SER A 131 -1.73 -0.81 20.28
CA SER A 131 -2.38 -0.85 18.97
C SER A 131 -3.64 -1.73 18.92
N ALA A 132 -4.16 -2.19 20.06
CA ALA A 132 -5.32 -3.08 20.10
C ALA A 132 -6.60 -2.38 19.60
N TYR A 133 -7.47 -3.16 18.95
CA TYR A 133 -8.77 -2.70 18.42
C TYR A 133 -9.89 -2.85 19.44
N GLN A 134 -9.82 -3.84 20.32
CA GLN A 134 -10.77 -4.04 21.40
C GLN A 134 -10.40 -3.13 22.59
N PRO A 135 -11.40 -2.43 23.16
CA PRO A 135 -11.15 -1.63 24.34
C PRO A 135 -10.85 -2.52 25.55
N VAL A 136 -9.80 -2.19 26.30
CA VAL A 136 -9.48 -2.83 27.59
C VAL A 136 -10.44 -2.37 28.71
N ILE A 137 -11.01 -1.17 28.58
CA ILE A 137 -12.09 -0.65 29.43
C ILE A 137 -13.19 -0.13 28.52
N ASP A 138 -14.42 -0.60 28.69
CA ASP A 138 -15.63 -0.09 28.03
C ASP A 138 -16.71 0.14 29.08
N VAL A 139 -17.00 1.41 29.37
CA VAL A 139 -17.92 1.82 30.43
C VAL A 139 -18.85 2.92 29.95
N ARG A 140 -19.95 3.11 30.67
CA ARG A 140 -20.83 4.27 30.49
C ARG A 140 -20.83 5.11 31.75
N ASP A 141 -20.45 6.38 31.62
CA ASP A 141 -20.49 7.35 32.70
C ASP A 141 -20.97 8.73 32.20
N SER A 142 -21.47 9.56 33.11
CA SER A 142 -22.04 10.86 32.78
C SER A 142 -21.70 12.01 33.71
N ALA A 143 -20.80 11.78 34.67
CA ALA A 143 -20.33 12.82 35.57
C ALA A 143 -19.75 14.00 34.78
N HIS A 144 -18.95 13.70 33.74
CA HIS A 144 -18.36 14.70 32.84
C HIS A 144 -18.74 14.42 31.39
N ARG A 145 -19.24 15.45 30.69
CA ARG A 145 -19.71 15.38 29.28
C ARG A 145 -18.87 16.22 28.32
N SER A 146 -18.20 17.24 28.83
CA SER A 146 -17.39 18.20 28.08
C SER A 146 -16.34 18.78 29.02
N GLY A 147 -15.24 19.29 28.47
CA GLY A 147 -14.24 20.02 29.23
C GLY A 147 -12.89 20.07 28.52
N ARG A 148 -11.87 20.50 29.26
CA ARG A 148 -10.49 20.59 28.78
C ARG A 148 -9.79 19.24 28.76
N LEU A 149 -8.71 19.18 28.00
CA LEU A 149 -7.76 18.07 27.98
C LEU A 149 -6.48 18.46 28.73
N GLY A 150 -5.82 17.49 29.34
CA GLY A 150 -4.60 17.72 30.08
C GLY A 150 -3.79 16.46 30.33
N LEU A 151 -2.68 16.65 31.02
CA LEU A 151 -1.75 15.62 31.47
C LEU A 151 -1.51 15.80 32.96
N HIS A 152 -1.28 14.70 33.66
CA HIS A 152 -0.98 14.71 35.08
C HIS A 152 0.08 13.66 35.44
N VAL A 153 0.99 14.02 36.34
CA VAL A 153 2.00 13.13 36.91
C VAL A 153 2.01 13.26 38.42
N TRP A 154 2.03 12.13 39.12
CA TRP A 154 2.24 12.05 40.56
C TRP A 154 3.47 11.18 40.87
N ASP A 155 4.29 11.62 41.84
CA ASP A 155 5.47 10.94 42.37
C ASP A 155 6.50 10.42 41.35
N GLY A 156 6.90 11.27 40.39
CA GLY A 156 7.99 10.94 39.48
C GLY A 156 8.05 11.79 38.21
N ALA A 157 8.59 11.19 37.15
CA ALA A 157 8.81 11.87 35.88
C ALA A 157 8.33 11.03 34.70
N VAL A 158 7.56 11.66 33.81
CA VAL A 158 7.01 11.02 32.61
C VAL A 158 7.27 11.94 31.42
N LEU A 159 7.76 11.33 30.35
CA LEU A 159 7.93 12.00 29.06
C LEU A 159 6.74 11.70 28.16
N PHE A 160 6.09 12.74 27.65
CA PHE A 160 4.94 12.64 26.76
C PHE A 160 5.31 13.06 25.34
N GLN A 161 4.80 12.33 24.35
CA GLN A 161 4.97 12.63 22.93
C GLN A 161 3.69 12.22 22.16
N ASN A 162 3.52 12.73 20.94
CA ASN A 162 2.37 12.40 20.09
C ASN A 162 1.03 12.61 20.80
N ILE A 163 0.88 13.75 21.49
CA ILE A 163 -0.31 14.10 22.28
C ILE A 163 -1.37 14.66 21.34
N GLN A 164 -2.36 13.86 20.95
CA GLN A 164 -3.31 14.19 19.88
C GLN A 164 -4.76 14.03 20.34
N VAL A 165 -5.63 14.94 19.90
CA VAL A 165 -7.09 14.77 19.93
C VAL A 165 -7.63 14.63 18.51
N SER A 166 -8.70 13.85 18.33
CA SER A 166 -9.42 13.72 17.05
C SER A 166 -9.66 15.09 16.42
N GLY A 167 -9.29 15.24 15.15
CA GLY A 167 -9.27 16.54 14.47
C GLY A 167 -9.71 16.47 13.00
N LEU A 168 -9.28 17.48 12.24
CA LEU A 168 -9.52 17.56 10.79
C LEU A 168 -8.53 16.66 10.06
N ASN A 169 -9.03 15.72 9.29
CA ASN A 169 -8.29 15.14 8.17
C ASN A 169 -8.36 16.14 7.02
N GLY A 170 -7.22 16.56 6.49
CA GLY A 170 -7.17 17.60 5.48
C GLY A 170 -5.80 18.21 5.29
N ASN A 171 -5.68 19.05 4.25
CA ASN A 171 -4.46 19.80 3.95
C ASN A 171 -4.70 21.32 3.91
N VAL A 172 -5.81 21.79 4.48
CA VAL A 172 -6.13 23.22 4.55
C VAL A 172 -5.28 23.98 5.58
N GLY A 173 -4.51 23.27 6.39
CA GLY A 173 -3.55 23.79 7.36
C GLY A 173 -4.16 24.41 8.62
N ALA A 174 -3.37 25.19 9.36
CA ALA A 174 -3.74 25.68 10.69
C ALA A 174 -4.81 26.77 10.63
N ALA A 175 -5.55 26.97 11.74
CA ALA A 175 -6.49 28.07 11.84
C ALA A 175 -5.72 29.41 11.84
N SER A 176 -5.98 30.26 10.84
CA SER A 176 -5.36 31.58 10.69
C SER A 176 -6.21 32.69 11.31
N ALA A 177 -7.54 32.50 11.32
CA ALA A 177 -8.50 33.33 12.03
C ALA A 177 -9.70 32.49 12.46
N THR A 178 -10.18 32.71 13.69
CA THR A 178 -11.35 32.00 14.24
C THR A 178 -12.34 33.02 14.80
N GLU A 179 -13.58 32.93 14.35
CA GLU A 179 -14.75 33.68 14.82
C GLU A 179 -15.83 32.68 15.24
N GLY A 180 -16.46 32.93 16.40
CA GLY A 180 -17.48 32.03 16.95
C GLY A 180 -16.89 30.80 17.64
N SER A 181 -17.72 29.80 17.87
CA SER A 181 -17.37 28.59 18.63
C SER A 181 -16.89 27.48 17.71
N TRP A 182 -15.67 27.01 17.94
CA TRP A 182 -15.05 25.91 17.20
C TRP A 182 -14.30 24.97 18.14
N GLN A 183 -14.49 23.67 17.97
CA GLN A 183 -13.81 22.65 18.76
C GLN A 183 -13.57 21.36 17.95
N PRO A 184 -12.54 20.57 18.30
CA PRO A 184 -12.36 19.22 17.77
C PRO A 184 -13.49 18.27 18.22
N ASP A 185 -13.82 17.30 17.36
CA ASP A 185 -14.88 16.31 17.56
C ASP A 185 -14.53 15.00 16.82
N LEU A 186 -15.15 13.87 17.20
CA LEU A 186 -15.05 12.60 16.46
C LEU A 186 -15.44 12.71 14.98
N LYS A 187 -16.35 13.64 14.66
CA LYS A 187 -16.82 13.90 13.29
C LYS A 187 -16.02 15.00 12.59
N GLY A 188 -14.84 15.35 13.10
CA GLY A 188 -13.98 16.41 12.57
C GLY A 188 -14.11 17.72 13.37
N TRP A 189 -14.10 18.88 12.72
CA TRP A 189 -14.27 20.16 13.43
C TRP A 189 -15.74 20.52 13.60
N LYS A 190 -16.16 20.73 14.84
CA LYS A 190 -17.50 21.18 15.20
C LYS A 190 -17.52 22.70 15.27
N GLY A 191 -18.34 23.32 14.41
CA GLY A 191 -18.67 24.74 14.46
C GLY A 191 -20.08 24.95 15.03
N THR A 192 -20.26 26.00 15.83
CA THR A 192 -21.58 26.36 16.38
C THR A 192 -21.84 27.86 16.26
N ALA A 193 -23.01 28.19 15.72
CA ALA A 193 -23.44 29.56 15.45
C ALA A 193 -24.88 29.79 15.91
N ALA A 194 -25.12 30.90 16.61
CA ALA A 194 -26.48 31.36 16.87
C ALA A 194 -27.07 31.98 15.60
N VAL A 195 -28.40 31.96 15.47
CA VAL A 195 -29.08 32.59 14.31
C VAL A 195 -28.70 34.07 14.23
N GLY A 196 -28.12 34.49 13.11
CA GLY A 196 -27.65 35.86 12.88
C GLY A 196 -26.22 36.15 13.36
N GLN A 197 -25.51 35.16 13.94
CA GLN A 197 -24.11 35.25 14.35
C GLN A 197 -23.33 34.07 13.78
N ALA A 198 -22.84 34.23 12.55
CA ALA A 198 -22.08 33.18 11.87
C ALA A 198 -20.76 32.88 12.62
N ALA A 199 -20.38 31.60 12.66
CA ALA A 199 -19.05 31.16 13.08
C ALA A 199 -18.21 30.90 11.83
N ARG A 200 -16.95 31.34 11.83
CA ARG A 200 -16.00 31.19 10.72
C ARG A 200 -14.66 30.72 11.22
N GLN A 201 -14.05 29.78 10.52
CA GLN A 201 -12.68 29.37 10.78
C GLN A 201 -11.91 29.39 9.47
N MET A 202 -11.14 30.45 9.29
CA MET A 202 -10.24 30.61 8.15
C MET A 202 -8.98 29.78 8.40
N ARG A 203 -8.46 29.20 7.33
CA ARG A 203 -7.25 28.39 7.36
C ARG A 203 -6.11 29.13 6.65
N ASP A 204 -4.87 28.71 6.87
CA ASP A 204 -3.69 29.27 6.18
C ASP A 204 -3.54 28.74 4.74
N GLY A 205 -4.19 27.61 4.42
CA GLY A 205 -4.32 27.08 3.07
C GLY A 205 -4.96 28.08 2.09
N ARG A 206 -4.31 28.25 0.94
CA ARG A 206 -4.78 29.13 -0.14
C ARG A 206 -5.44 28.33 -1.26
N PHE A 207 -6.46 28.92 -1.87
CA PHE A 207 -7.20 28.35 -2.98
C PHE A 207 -7.37 29.38 -4.11
N ALA A 208 -7.06 28.95 -5.34
CA ALA A 208 -7.26 29.70 -6.57
C ALA A 208 -8.10 28.86 -7.55
N ASP A 209 -7.46 28.27 -8.57
CA ASP A 209 -8.05 27.28 -9.46
C ASP A 209 -7.72 25.87 -8.96
N GLY A 210 -8.69 24.96 -8.99
CA GLY A 210 -8.55 23.60 -8.48
C GLY A 210 -9.85 23.03 -7.91
N ILE A 211 -9.70 22.04 -7.04
CA ILE A 211 -10.78 21.39 -6.29
C ILE A 211 -10.67 21.76 -4.80
N TYR A 212 -11.76 22.21 -4.21
CA TYR A 212 -11.90 22.32 -2.75
C TYR A 212 -13.07 21.46 -2.30
N GLU A 213 -12.80 20.43 -1.50
CA GLU A 213 -13.78 19.44 -1.07
C GLU A 213 -13.83 19.31 0.46
N ALA A 214 -15.00 18.95 0.99
CA ALA A 214 -15.18 18.61 2.41
C ALA A 214 -16.42 17.74 2.62
N ASN A 215 -16.36 16.89 3.65
CA ASN A 215 -17.52 16.18 4.18
C ASN A 215 -18.16 17.01 5.29
N VAL A 216 -19.41 17.42 5.09
CA VAL A 216 -20.16 18.32 5.99
C VAL A 216 -21.36 17.59 6.58
N THR A 217 -21.43 17.48 7.91
CA THR A 217 -22.59 16.94 8.62
C THR A 217 -23.35 18.07 9.29
N LEU A 218 -24.65 18.19 9.04
CA LEU A 218 -25.51 19.22 9.64
C LEU A 218 -26.40 18.63 10.74
N GLN A 219 -26.55 19.34 11.85
CA GLN A 219 -27.68 19.08 12.75
C GLN A 219 -29.00 19.59 12.13
N PRO A 220 -30.17 19.05 12.52
CA PRO A 220 -31.45 19.51 11.99
C PRO A 220 -31.64 21.02 12.09
N GLY A 221 -31.96 21.67 10.96
CA GLY A 221 -32.15 23.13 10.88
C GLY A 221 -30.85 23.95 10.81
N ALA A 222 -29.68 23.33 10.75
CA ALA A 222 -28.41 24.02 10.57
C ALA A 222 -28.14 24.40 9.10
N SER A 223 -27.27 25.38 8.90
CA SER A 223 -26.71 25.74 7.59
C SER A 223 -25.23 26.06 7.72
N ALA A 224 -24.42 25.49 6.85
CA ALA A 224 -22.97 25.55 6.93
C ALA A 224 -22.33 25.21 5.58
N GLY A 225 -21.06 25.55 5.41
CA GLY A 225 -20.33 25.21 4.18
C GLY A 225 -18.93 25.81 4.14
N LEU A 226 -18.42 26.00 2.93
CA LEU A 226 -17.03 26.34 2.67
C LEU A 226 -16.88 27.78 2.19
N VAL A 227 -15.83 28.44 2.67
CA VAL A 227 -15.37 29.76 2.24
C VAL A 227 -14.14 29.57 1.36
N PHE A 228 -14.11 30.20 0.20
CA PHE A 228 -13.01 30.02 -0.75
C PHE A 228 -12.71 31.30 -1.53
N ARG A 229 -11.46 31.43 -2.00
CA ARG A 229 -10.92 32.68 -2.54
C ARG A 229 -11.20 33.86 -1.60
N GLY A 230 -11.09 33.59 -0.30
CA GLY A 230 -11.47 34.51 0.76
C GLY A 230 -10.35 35.44 1.20
N SER A 231 -10.70 36.55 1.83
CA SER A 231 -9.74 37.34 2.60
C SER A 231 -9.25 36.55 3.83
N ALA A 232 -8.14 36.97 4.45
CA ALA A 232 -7.61 36.31 5.67
C ALA A 232 -8.60 36.21 6.84
N GLN A 233 -9.57 37.14 6.92
CA GLN A 233 -10.63 37.14 7.93
C GLN A 233 -11.97 36.59 7.41
N GLY A 234 -12.01 36.11 6.17
CA GLY A 234 -13.24 35.64 5.52
C GLY A 234 -14.30 36.71 5.24
N SER A 235 -14.00 38.01 5.41
CA SER A 235 -14.96 39.10 5.18
C SER A 235 -15.22 39.41 3.70
N ALA A 236 -14.35 38.93 2.80
CA ALA A 236 -14.54 38.89 1.35
C ALA A 236 -14.28 37.47 0.81
N GLY A 237 -14.75 37.17 -0.40
CA GLY A 237 -14.64 35.85 -1.04
C GLY A 237 -16.00 35.25 -1.42
N TYR A 238 -15.98 33.97 -1.80
CA TYR A 238 -17.17 33.18 -2.05
C TYR A 238 -17.47 32.23 -0.88
N GLU A 239 -18.75 31.90 -0.73
CA GLU A 239 -19.26 30.93 0.23
C GLU A 239 -20.20 29.95 -0.50
N ALA A 240 -19.90 28.65 -0.44
CA ALA A 240 -20.80 27.58 -0.88
C ALA A 240 -21.44 26.94 0.36
N VAL A 241 -22.71 27.26 0.61
CA VAL A 241 -23.40 26.95 1.87
C VAL A 241 -24.52 25.95 1.62
N LEU A 242 -24.46 24.83 2.34
CA LEU A 242 -25.54 23.87 2.42
C LEU A 242 -26.65 24.41 3.32
N VAL A 243 -27.89 24.27 2.86
CA VAL A 243 -29.10 24.76 3.52
C VAL A 243 -30.06 23.59 3.70
N SER A 244 -30.28 23.20 4.96
CA SER A 244 -31.25 22.16 5.31
C SER A 244 -32.69 22.65 5.10
N GLN A 245 -33.52 21.81 4.48
CA GLN A 245 -34.93 22.04 4.17
C GLN A 245 -35.77 20.83 4.63
N GLY A 246 -35.58 20.40 5.88
CA GLY A 246 -36.20 19.18 6.39
C GLY A 246 -35.42 17.94 5.96
N ASP A 247 -36.10 17.00 5.31
CA ASP A 247 -35.54 15.76 4.74
C ASP A 247 -34.79 15.97 3.42
N ARG A 248 -34.61 17.24 3.02
CA ARG A 248 -33.90 17.66 1.82
C ARG A 248 -32.82 18.69 2.13
N ILE A 249 -31.80 18.76 1.28
CA ILE A 249 -30.73 19.75 1.36
C ILE A 249 -30.49 20.41 -0.01
N GLY A 250 -30.30 21.73 -0.01
CA GLY A 250 -29.87 22.49 -1.18
C GLY A 250 -28.55 23.21 -0.92
N VAL A 251 -27.98 23.83 -1.94
CA VAL A 251 -26.75 24.62 -1.82
C VAL A 251 -26.94 26.02 -2.38
N GLN A 252 -26.33 27.02 -1.74
CA GLN A 252 -26.27 28.39 -2.22
C GLN A 252 -24.81 28.81 -2.41
N LEU A 253 -24.51 29.38 -3.57
CA LEU A 253 -23.26 30.08 -3.81
C LEU A 253 -23.51 31.57 -3.68
N ARG A 254 -22.77 32.21 -2.78
CA ARG A 254 -22.89 33.65 -2.52
C ARG A 254 -21.53 34.27 -2.26
N ASN A 255 -21.45 35.60 -2.23
CA ASN A 255 -20.26 36.27 -1.73
C ASN A 255 -20.34 36.45 -0.20
N ALA A 256 -19.21 36.73 0.45
CA ALA A 256 -19.14 36.94 1.91
C ALA A 256 -19.98 38.14 2.41
N GLY A 257 -20.37 39.05 1.50
CA GLY A 257 -21.30 40.16 1.76
C GLY A 257 -22.79 39.76 1.71
N GLY A 258 -23.11 38.48 1.48
CA GLY A 258 -24.47 37.95 1.49
C GLY A 258 -25.21 38.01 0.14
N LYS A 259 -24.59 38.52 -0.94
CA LYS A 259 -25.18 38.50 -2.28
C LYS A 259 -25.17 37.07 -2.81
N VAL A 260 -26.34 36.45 -2.93
CA VAL A 260 -26.51 35.15 -3.58
C VAL A 260 -26.27 35.28 -5.08
N LEU A 261 -25.34 34.47 -5.60
CA LEU A 261 -25.06 34.36 -7.04
C LEU A 261 -25.99 33.32 -7.67
N GLN A 262 -26.15 32.17 -7.01
CA GLN A 262 -27.07 31.11 -7.43
C GLN A 262 -27.52 30.28 -6.22
N THR A 263 -28.76 29.81 -6.27
CA THR A 263 -29.28 28.72 -5.41
C THR A 263 -29.49 27.50 -6.29
N SER A 264 -29.16 26.30 -5.79
CA SER A 264 -29.37 25.06 -6.54
C SER A 264 -30.83 24.88 -6.93
N GLY A 265 -31.07 24.46 -8.17
CA GLY A 265 -32.42 24.12 -8.64
C GLY A 265 -32.91 22.77 -8.10
N ASN A 266 -31.96 21.88 -7.80
CA ASN A 266 -32.22 20.58 -7.19
C ASN A 266 -31.96 20.63 -5.69
N THR A 267 -32.64 19.73 -4.97
CA THR A 267 -32.32 19.35 -3.59
C THR A 267 -31.94 17.88 -3.54
N TYR A 268 -31.32 17.45 -2.45
CA TYR A 268 -30.80 16.09 -2.25
C TYR A 268 -31.36 15.48 -0.96
N PRO A 269 -31.46 14.15 -0.83
CA PRO A 269 -31.90 13.52 0.42
C PRO A 269 -31.03 13.96 1.60
N ASN A 270 -31.65 14.25 2.74
CA ASN A 270 -30.96 14.66 3.97
C ASN A 270 -31.57 13.91 5.16
N ILE A 271 -30.87 12.88 5.62
CA ILE A 271 -31.24 12.13 6.83
C ILE A 271 -30.41 12.60 8.02
N PRO A 272 -30.92 12.50 9.27
CA PRO A 272 -30.17 12.92 10.45
C PRO A 272 -28.80 12.23 10.55
N GLY A 273 -27.73 13.04 10.59
CA GLY A 273 -26.35 12.53 10.66
C GLY A 273 -25.73 12.19 9.31
N ALA A 274 -26.42 12.45 8.20
CA ALA A 274 -25.86 12.32 6.86
C ALA A 274 -24.59 13.17 6.69
N LYS A 275 -23.58 12.56 6.06
CA LYS A 275 -22.35 13.24 5.67
C LYS A 275 -22.51 13.69 4.22
N HIS A 276 -22.67 14.99 4.01
CA HIS A 276 -22.77 15.54 2.66
C HIS A 276 -21.38 15.87 2.11
N HIS A 277 -21.05 15.32 0.95
CA HIS A 277 -19.80 15.64 0.26
C HIS A 277 -20.00 16.88 -0.61
N LEU A 278 -19.30 17.96 -0.27
CA LEU A 278 -19.34 19.22 -1.03
C LEU A 278 -18.04 19.36 -1.82
N GLU A 279 -18.12 19.38 -3.15
CA GLU A 279 -16.97 19.57 -4.06
C GLU A 279 -17.12 20.89 -4.81
N ILE A 280 -16.14 21.77 -4.69
CA ILE A 280 -16.06 23.04 -5.41
C ILE A 280 -14.97 22.93 -6.46
N LYS A 281 -15.35 22.98 -7.74
CA LYS A 281 -14.43 23.04 -8.87
C LYS A 281 -14.36 24.45 -9.41
N ALA A 282 -13.18 25.08 -9.31
CA ALA A 282 -12.97 26.44 -9.77
C ALA A 282 -11.89 26.48 -10.87
N SER A 283 -12.22 27.06 -12.02
CA SER A 283 -11.31 27.21 -13.17
C SER A 283 -11.50 28.58 -13.80
N GLY A 284 -10.54 29.48 -13.59
CA GLY A 284 -10.65 30.88 -13.99
C GLY A 284 -11.83 31.58 -13.32
N GLN A 285 -12.88 31.92 -14.08
CA GLN A 285 -14.12 32.53 -13.56
C GLN A 285 -15.27 31.53 -13.44
N ARG A 286 -15.11 30.31 -13.97
CA ARG A 286 -16.13 29.29 -13.83
C ARG A 286 -16.02 28.64 -12.44
N ILE A 287 -17.14 28.56 -11.75
CA ILE A 287 -17.27 27.93 -10.44
C ILE A 287 -18.41 26.93 -10.53
N GLN A 288 -18.08 25.66 -10.25
CA GLN A 288 -19.05 24.58 -10.16
C GLN A 288 -19.08 24.05 -8.74
N VAL A 289 -20.27 23.72 -8.23
CA VAL A 289 -20.45 23.10 -6.91
C VAL A 289 -21.25 21.83 -7.07
N PHE A 290 -20.69 20.71 -6.62
CA PHE A 290 -21.34 19.40 -6.59
C PHE A 290 -21.67 19.04 -5.14
N VAL A 291 -22.78 18.32 -4.97
CA VAL A 291 -23.24 17.79 -3.68
C VAL A 291 -23.43 16.29 -3.85
N ASP A 292 -22.83 15.49 -2.98
CA ASP A 292 -22.96 14.03 -2.89
C ASP A 292 -22.72 13.29 -4.23
N GLY A 293 -21.78 13.82 -5.03
CA GLY A 293 -21.39 13.27 -6.33
C GLY A 293 -22.49 13.31 -7.40
N TYR A 294 -23.64 13.94 -7.13
CA TYR A 294 -24.73 14.01 -8.10
C TYR A 294 -24.37 14.88 -9.31
N GLU A 295 -24.76 14.39 -10.49
CA GLU A 295 -24.61 15.12 -11.74
C GLU A 295 -25.95 15.54 -12.38
N PRO A 296 -26.00 16.69 -13.09
CA PRO A 296 -24.94 17.69 -13.26
C PRO A 296 -24.69 18.49 -11.96
N ALA A 297 -23.67 19.38 -11.98
CA ALA A 297 -23.35 20.25 -10.85
C ALA A 297 -24.59 20.99 -10.32
N ALA A 298 -24.70 21.10 -8.99
CA ALA A 298 -25.78 21.81 -8.32
C ALA A 298 -25.79 23.32 -8.64
N ILE A 299 -24.59 23.87 -8.85
CA ILE A 299 -24.33 25.26 -9.23
C ILE A 299 -23.26 25.27 -10.32
N ASP A 300 -23.42 26.11 -11.34
CA ASP A 300 -22.44 26.33 -12.41
C ASP A 300 -22.56 27.80 -12.87
N VAL A 301 -21.63 28.64 -12.41
CA VAL A 301 -21.65 30.10 -12.68
C VAL A 301 -20.33 30.56 -13.26
N ASN A 302 -20.36 31.72 -13.94
CA ASN A 302 -19.17 32.48 -14.31
C ASN A 302 -19.12 33.79 -13.51
N ASP A 303 -18.23 33.87 -12.53
CA ASP A 303 -17.98 35.08 -11.74
C ASP A 303 -16.47 35.24 -11.48
N GLY A 304 -15.94 36.43 -11.80
CA GLY A 304 -14.52 36.75 -11.70
C GLY A 304 -14.16 37.70 -10.57
N SER A 305 -15.08 37.95 -9.63
CA SER A 305 -14.91 38.92 -8.53
C SER A 305 -13.77 38.53 -7.59
N PHE A 306 -13.55 37.24 -7.39
CA PHE A 306 -12.41 36.71 -6.61
C PHE A 306 -11.70 35.61 -7.40
N ARG A 307 -10.35 35.65 -7.43
CA ARG A 307 -9.51 34.73 -8.23
C ARG A 307 -8.66 33.80 -7.39
N ASP A 308 -8.18 34.29 -6.27
CA ASP A 308 -7.42 33.54 -5.28
C ASP A 308 -7.71 34.09 -3.87
N GLY A 309 -7.35 33.32 -2.85
CA GLY A 309 -7.46 33.75 -1.47
C GLY A 309 -7.31 32.57 -0.50
N PHE A 310 -7.75 32.77 0.73
CA PHE A 310 -7.77 31.75 1.77
C PHE A 310 -9.00 30.85 1.63
N ALA A 311 -8.86 29.62 2.11
CA ALA A 311 -9.96 28.71 2.35
C ALA A 311 -10.41 28.78 3.81
N GLY A 312 -11.64 28.34 4.07
CA GLY A 312 -12.19 28.30 5.41
C GLY A 312 -13.52 27.55 5.48
N MET A 313 -14.00 27.36 6.70
CA MET A 313 -15.29 26.74 6.99
C MET A 313 -16.19 27.74 7.70
N LYS A 314 -17.50 27.60 7.50
CA LYS A 314 -18.48 28.52 8.05
C LYS A 314 -19.74 27.80 8.50
N VAL A 315 -20.26 28.21 9.65
CA VAL A 315 -21.60 27.85 10.13
C VAL A 315 -22.43 29.13 10.22
N ASP A 316 -23.51 29.22 9.46
CA ASP A 316 -24.42 30.37 9.50
C ASP A 316 -25.37 30.32 10.70
N ALA A 317 -25.88 29.12 10.99
CA ALA A 317 -26.80 28.86 12.09
C ALA A 317 -26.75 27.38 12.49
N GLY A 318 -26.90 27.11 13.78
CA GLY A 318 -26.94 25.76 14.34
C GLY A 318 -25.54 25.16 14.53
N THR A 319 -25.46 23.84 14.42
CA THR A 319 -24.21 23.07 14.58
C THR A 319 -23.91 22.31 13.30
N ALA A 320 -22.66 22.35 12.88
CA ALA A 320 -22.16 21.55 11.76
C ALA A 320 -20.78 20.97 12.08
N TYR A 321 -20.46 19.86 11.41
CA TYR A 321 -19.19 19.17 11.52
C TYR A 321 -18.52 19.10 10.15
N PHE A 322 -17.21 19.31 10.11
CA PHE A 322 -16.42 19.29 8.89
C PHE A 322 -15.30 18.27 9.02
N GLN A 323 -15.21 17.34 8.07
CA GLN A 323 -14.16 16.33 7.99
C GLN A 323 -13.65 16.20 6.55
N ASP A 324 -12.49 15.56 6.38
CA ASP A 324 -11.90 15.24 5.06
C ASP A 324 -11.87 16.46 4.14
N THR A 325 -11.28 17.55 4.63
CA THR A 325 -11.32 18.87 3.99
C THR A 325 -10.01 19.12 3.25
N TYR A 326 -10.06 19.09 1.92
CA TYR A 326 -8.87 19.14 1.07
C TYR A 326 -8.95 20.18 -0.02
N ILE A 327 -7.82 20.85 -0.26
CA ILE A 327 -7.59 21.70 -1.42
C ILE A 327 -6.57 21.00 -2.30
N THR A 328 -6.92 20.81 -3.57
CA THR A 328 -5.98 20.38 -4.60
C THR A 328 -5.95 21.42 -5.70
N ALA A 329 -4.78 22.03 -5.94
CA ALA A 329 -4.62 23.00 -7.00
C ALA A 329 -4.84 22.35 -8.37
N ALA A 330 -5.33 23.12 -9.34
CA ALA A 330 -5.53 22.61 -10.71
C ALA A 330 -4.24 22.09 -11.35
N ALA A 331 -3.07 22.58 -10.95
CA ALA A 331 -1.78 22.08 -11.44
C ALA A 331 -1.43 20.68 -10.91
N ASP A 332 -1.99 20.27 -9.76
CA ASP A 332 -1.60 19.03 -9.06
C ASP A 332 -2.69 17.94 -9.12
N TYR A 333 -3.93 18.30 -9.49
CA TYR A 333 -5.06 17.38 -9.48
C TYR A 333 -4.94 16.26 -10.53
N TYR A 334 -4.62 15.03 -10.12
CA TYR A 334 -4.37 13.89 -11.03
C TYR A 334 -3.21 14.11 -12.01
N GLU A 335 -2.11 14.75 -11.56
CA GLU A 335 -0.87 14.94 -12.34
C GLU A 335 0.34 14.24 -11.69
N GLU A 336 0.12 13.41 -10.68
CA GLU A 336 1.19 12.61 -10.08
C GLU A 336 1.75 11.61 -11.11
N THR A 337 3.06 11.34 -11.04
CA THR A 337 3.70 10.33 -11.88
C THR A 337 2.96 9.00 -11.80
N TYR A 338 2.79 8.34 -12.96
CA TYR A 338 2.06 7.08 -13.16
C TYR A 338 0.53 7.13 -12.98
N ARG A 339 -0.05 8.29 -12.65
CA ARG A 339 -1.49 8.45 -12.43
C ARG A 339 -2.27 8.15 -13.72
N PRO A 340 -3.19 7.17 -13.74
CA PRO A 340 -3.93 6.82 -14.95
C PRO A 340 -4.92 7.92 -15.37
N ASN A 341 -5.03 8.13 -16.67
CA ASN A 341 -5.93 9.11 -17.28
C ASN A 341 -7.36 8.60 -17.40
N TYR A 342 -7.58 7.28 -17.56
CA TYR A 342 -8.91 6.72 -17.78
C TYR A 342 -9.19 5.40 -17.05
N HIS A 343 -8.25 4.90 -16.24
CA HIS A 343 -8.54 3.86 -15.25
C HIS A 343 -8.99 4.50 -13.94
N TYR A 344 -9.86 3.79 -13.21
CA TYR A 344 -10.19 4.21 -11.85
C TYR A 344 -8.96 4.09 -10.95
N SER A 345 -8.56 5.20 -10.35
CA SER A 345 -7.63 5.25 -9.22
C SER A 345 -8.18 6.20 -8.17
N PRO A 346 -7.99 5.90 -6.88
CA PRO A 346 -8.55 6.72 -5.82
C PRO A 346 -7.80 8.05 -5.77
N LEU A 347 -8.53 9.14 -5.51
CA LEU A 347 -7.92 10.46 -5.40
C LEU A 347 -6.81 10.47 -4.35
N ARG A 348 -7.04 9.81 -3.21
CA ARG A 348 -6.11 9.58 -2.10
C ARG A 348 -6.32 8.18 -1.53
N GLY A 349 -5.33 7.65 -0.81
CA GLY A 349 -5.42 6.33 -0.18
C GLY A 349 -5.05 5.20 -1.14
N SER A 350 -5.63 4.03 -0.91
CA SER A 350 -5.33 2.82 -1.65
C SER A 350 -6.58 2.20 -2.27
N ALA A 351 -6.48 1.78 -3.53
CA ALA A 351 -7.45 0.90 -4.15
C ALA A 351 -6.89 -0.51 -4.21
N SER A 352 -7.61 -1.45 -3.59
CA SER A 352 -7.46 -2.88 -3.85
C SER A 352 -8.73 -3.47 -4.45
N ASP A 353 -9.30 -4.50 -3.82
CA ASP A 353 -10.40 -5.28 -4.38
C ASP A 353 -11.59 -4.37 -4.69
N PRO A 354 -12.13 -4.38 -5.92
CA PRO A 354 -13.44 -3.80 -6.17
C PRO A 354 -14.48 -4.54 -5.32
N ASN A 355 -15.38 -3.80 -4.71
CA ASN A 355 -16.44 -4.30 -3.86
C ASN A 355 -17.77 -3.72 -4.29
N GLY A 356 -18.85 -4.37 -3.87
CA GLY A 356 -20.17 -3.72 -3.92
C GLY A 356 -20.63 -3.24 -5.29
N LEU A 357 -20.07 -3.74 -6.41
CA LEU A 357 -20.39 -3.23 -7.74
C LEU A 357 -21.87 -3.44 -8.02
N VAL A 358 -22.64 -2.36 -8.06
CA VAL A 358 -24.09 -2.40 -8.21
C VAL A 358 -24.57 -1.20 -9.02
N TYR A 359 -25.51 -1.42 -9.93
CA TYR A 359 -26.25 -0.35 -10.57
C TYR A 359 -27.52 -0.06 -9.77
N PHE A 360 -27.79 1.20 -9.46
CA PHE A 360 -29.00 1.61 -8.74
C PHE A 360 -29.47 2.99 -9.19
N ASP A 361 -30.75 3.07 -9.60
CA ASP A 361 -31.44 4.33 -9.92
C ASP A 361 -30.67 5.31 -10.84
N GLY A 362 -29.99 4.78 -11.87
CA GLY A 362 -29.28 5.60 -12.86
C GLY A 362 -27.77 5.71 -12.66
N GLU A 363 -27.23 5.10 -11.62
CA GLU A 363 -25.81 5.24 -11.26
C GLU A 363 -25.15 3.87 -11.07
N TYR A 364 -23.92 3.76 -11.54
CA TYR A 364 -22.99 2.68 -11.24
C TYR A 364 -22.25 3.02 -9.95
N HIS A 365 -22.38 2.17 -8.94
CA HIS A 365 -21.65 2.29 -7.69
C HIS A 365 -20.41 1.40 -7.74
N LEU A 366 -19.25 2.00 -7.50
CA LEU A 366 -17.98 1.33 -7.33
C LEU A 366 -17.55 1.50 -5.88
N PHE A 367 -17.57 0.42 -5.11
CA PHE A 367 -16.86 0.39 -3.84
C PHE A 367 -15.51 -0.29 -4.05
N HIS A 368 -14.56 -0.02 -3.18
CA HIS A 368 -13.34 -0.80 -3.13
C HIS A 368 -12.72 -0.76 -1.75
N GLN A 369 -11.88 -1.74 -1.49
CA GLN A 369 -11.08 -1.79 -0.29
C GLN A 369 -10.10 -0.61 -0.23
N ASP A 370 -10.04 0.02 0.94
CA ASP A 370 -9.00 0.98 1.35
C ASP A 370 -8.68 0.74 2.83
N GLY A 371 -7.57 0.06 3.13
CA GLY A 371 -7.14 -0.19 4.51
C GLY A 371 -8.16 -0.96 5.39
N GLY A 372 -8.97 -1.86 4.81
CA GLY A 372 -10.02 -2.59 5.52
C GLY A 372 -11.30 -1.77 5.76
N GLN A 373 -11.54 -0.77 4.93
CA GLN A 373 -12.77 0.00 4.81
C GLN A 373 -13.26 -0.04 3.36
N TRP A 374 -14.53 0.29 3.13
CA TRP A 374 -15.04 0.48 1.76
C TRP A 374 -15.05 1.96 1.39
N ALA A 375 -14.11 2.35 0.53
CA ALA A 375 -14.19 3.59 -0.22
C ALA A 375 -15.29 3.48 -1.29
N HIS A 376 -15.78 4.63 -1.78
CA HIS A 376 -16.93 4.67 -2.68
C HIS A 376 -16.77 5.74 -3.77
N ALA A 377 -17.13 5.38 -4.98
CA ALA A 377 -17.32 6.28 -6.10
C ALA A 377 -18.60 5.92 -6.89
N VAL A 378 -19.15 6.90 -7.60
CA VAL A 378 -20.29 6.71 -8.51
C VAL A 378 -19.97 7.21 -9.91
N SER A 379 -20.61 6.63 -10.92
CA SER A 379 -20.53 7.05 -12.31
C SER A 379 -21.87 6.84 -13.01
N ARG A 380 -22.11 7.55 -14.11
CA ARG A 380 -23.25 7.32 -15.01
C ARG A 380 -22.88 6.60 -16.30
N ASP A 381 -21.59 6.36 -16.53
CA ASP A 381 -21.09 5.80 -17.80
C ASP A 381 -19.91 4.82 -17.61
N LEU A 382 -19.59 4.46 -16.35
CA LEU A 382 -18.48 3.59 -15.95
C LEU A 382 -17.08 4.16 -16.23
N VAL A 383 -17.00 5.41 -16.69
CA VAL A 383 -15.76 6.06 -17.15
C VAL A 383 -15.45 7.29 -16.30
N HIS A 384 -16.42 8.18 -16.12
CA HIS A 384 -16.28 9.39 -15.31
C HIS A 384 -16.76 9.11 -13.88
N TRP A 385 -15.82 8.92 -12.97
CA TRP A 385 -16.08 8.57 -11.57
C TRP A 385 -16.05 9.80 -10.67
N LYS A 386 -16.99 9.86 -9.71
CA LYS A 386 -17.05 10.85 -8.63
C LYS A 386 -16.83 10.16 -7.30
N ALA A 387 -15.76 10.54 -6.60
CA ALA A 387 -15.50 10.05 -5.26
C ALA A 387 -16.61 10.50 -4.29
N LEU A 388 -16.92 9.63 -3.34
CA LEU A 388 -17.85 9.86 -2.25
C LEU A 388 -17.16 9.59 -0.92
N PRO A 389 -17.75 9.98 0.22
CA PRO A 389 -17.21 9.63 1.53
C PRO A 389 -17.04 8.12 1.68
N ILE A 390 -16.13 7.68 2.56
CA ILE A 390 -16.03 6.28 2.97
C ILE A 390 -17.42 5.74 3.33
N ALA A 391 -17.85 4.70 2.62
CA ALA A 391 -19.17 4.12 2.78
C ALA A 391 -19.25 3.25 4.04
N LEU A 392 -18.29 2.33 4.20
CA LEU A 392 -18.21 1.43 5.35
C LEU A 392 -16.85 1.58 6.05
N PRO A 393 -16.73 2.45 7.08
CA PRO A 393 -15.49 2.59 7.86
C PRO A 393 -15.25 1.36 8.76
N TRP A 394 -14.15 1.33 9.51
CA TRP A 394 -14.02 0.34 10.58
C TRP A 394 -15.16 0.48 11.60
N ASN A 395 -15.55 -0.63 12.21
CA ASN A 395 -16.60 -0.66 13.22
C ASN A 395 -16.13 -1.41 14.49
N ASP A 396 -17.02 -1.53 15.48
CA ASP A 396 -16.71 -2.18 16.76
C ASP A 396 -16.35 -3.68 16.64
N LEU A 397 -16.60 -4.33 15.49
CA LEU A 397 -16.21 -5.72 15.22
C LEU A 397 -14.84 -5.82 14.52
N GLY A 398 -14.26 -4.71 14.07
CA GLY A 398 -12.96 -4.64 13.42
C GLY A 398 -13.02 -4.05 12.02
N HIS A 399 -12.17 -4.58 11.14
CA HIS A 399 -12.10 -4.20 9.73
C HIS A 399 -13.32 -4.71 8.96
N VAL A 400 -13.65 -3.99 7.89
CA VAL A 400 -14.70 -4.29 6.93
C VAL A 400 -14.02 -4.68 5.62
N TRP A 401 -13.88 -5.98 5.41
CA TRP A 401 -13.24 -6.57 4.24
C TRP A 401 -14.20 -6.75 3.06
N SER A 402 -13.64 -7.21 1.93
CA SER A 402 -14.29 -7.34 0.63
C SER A 402 -15.66 -8.04 0.69
N GLY A 403 -16.48 -7.74 -0.32
CA GLY A 403 -17.83 -8.28 -0.45
C GLY A 403 -18.62 -7.63 -1.58
N SER A 404 -19.94 -7.75 -1.53
CA SER A 404 -20.85 -7.36 -2.62
C SER A 404 -22.04 -6.55 -2.14
N ALA A 405 -22.71 -5.91 -3.10
CA ALA A 405 -23.94 -5.17 -2.88
C ALA A 405 -24.99 -5.57 -3.91
N VAL A 406 -26.25 -5.43 -3.52
CA VAL A 406 -27.44 -5.73 -4.35
C VAL A 406 -28.51 -4.67 -4.14
N ALA A 407 -29.31 -4.45 -5.18
CA ALA A 407 -30.51 -3.64 -5.08
C ALA A 407 -31.71 -4.47 -4.61
N ASP A 408 -32.22 -4.21 -3.41
CA ASP A 408 -33.46 -4.84 -2.93
C ASP A 408 -34.68 -4.07 -3.45
N ASN A 409 -34.97 -4.27 -4.75
CA ASN A 409 -36.03 -3.55 -5.47
C ASN A 409 -37.45 -3.92 -5.02
N THR A 410 -37.61 -5.03 -4.30
CA THR A 410 -38.92 -5.53 -3.86
C THR A 410 -39.11 -5.48 -2.35
N ASN A 411 -38.15 -4.90 -1.62
CA ASN A 411 -38.08 -4.95 -0.16
C ASN A 411 -38.20 -6.38 0.39
N ALA A 412 -37.55 -7.36 -0.26
CA ALA A 412 -37.53 -8.75 0.18
C ALA A 412 -36.94 -8.90 1.59
N SER A 413 -36.03 -7.99 1.97
CA SER A 413 -35.45 -7.90 3.32
C SER A 413 -36.39 -7.31 4.37
N GLY A 414 -37.36 -6.49 3.96
CA GLY A 414 -38.17 -5.69 4.88
C GLY A 414 -37.49 -4.42 5.41
N LEU A 415 -36.24 -4.14 5.06
CA LEU A 415 -35.46 -2.99 5.59
C LEU A 415 -35.92 -1.62 5.06
N PHE A 416 -36.61 -1.58 3.92
CA PHE A 416 -36.88 -0.34 3.17
C PHE A 416 -38.32 0.16 3.24
N GLY A 417 -39.13 -0.37 4.16
CA GLY A 417 -40.55 -0.01 4.27
C GLY A 417 -40.82 1.48 4.49
N ASN A 418 -39.90 2.19 5.14
CA ASN A 418 -40.04 3.61 5.50
C ASN A 418 -39.50 4.58 4.44
N VAL A 419 -38.89 4.09 3.35
CA VAL A 419 -38.18 4.90 2.34
C VAL A 419 -38.59 4.55 0.91
N GLY A 420 -39.85 4.19 0.71
CA GLY A 420 -40.40 3.90 -0.62
C GLY A 420 -40.21 2.45 -1.10
N GLY A 421 -39.81 1.54 -0.21
CA GLY A 421 -39.86 0.10 -0.47
C GLY A 421 -38.72 -0.45 -1.33
N LYS A 422 -37.60 0.27 -1.46
CA LYS A 422 -36.38 -0.23 -2.10
C LYS A 422 -35.13 0.46 -1.51
N GLY A 423 -33.97 -0.17 -1.69
CA GLY A 423 -32.68 0.38 -1.30
C GLY A 423 -31.53 -0.57 -1.60
N LEU A 424 -30.35 -0.27 -1.07
CA LEU A 424 -29.14 -1.07 -1.28
C LEU A 424 -28.80 -1.86 -0.02
N ILE A 425 -28.36 -3.11 -0.19
CA ILE A 425 -27.79 -3.95 0.87
C ILE A 425 -26.36 -4.30 0.47
N ALA A 426 -25.43 -4.16 1.40
CA ALA A 426 -24.04 -4.58 1.29
C ALA A 426 -23.76 -5.72 2.26
N TYR A 427 -23.12 -6.77 1.76
CA TYR A 427 -22.54 -7.85 2.56
C TYR A 427 -21.03 -7.69 2.52
N TYR A 428 -20.41 -7.76 3.69
CA TYR A 428 -18.98 -7.57 3.86
C TYR A 428 -18.42 -8.63 4.78
N THR A 429 -17.10 -8.84 4.72
CA THR A 429 -16.42 -9.68 5.70
C THR A 429 -15.99 -8.86 6.90
N SER A 430 -16.46 -9.21 8.09
CA SER A 430 -15.96 -8.65 9.35
C SER A 430 -14.67 -9.37 9.74
N TYR A 431 -13.59 -8.64 9.97
CA TYR A 431 -12.29 -9.19 10.41
C TYR A 431 -11.80 -8.47 11.67
N SER A 432 -11.48 -9.21 12.72
CA SER A 432 -10.98 -8.66 13.99
C SER A 432 -9.49 -8.96 14.18
N PRO A 433 -8.59 -7.97 14.04
CA PRO A 433 -7.14 -8.19 14.17
C PRO A 433 -6.70 -8.77 15.52
N ASP A 434 -7.52 -8.59 16.56
CA ASP A 434 -7.24 -9.05 17.92
C ASP A 434 -7.68 -10.50 18.17
N LEU A 435 -8.44 -11.10 17.25
CA LEU A 435 -8.91 -12.48 17.38
C LEU A 435 -8.04 -13.44 16.56
N PRO A 436 -7.90 -14.71 16.98
CA PRO A 436 -7.16 -15.71 16.23
C PRO A 436 -7.60 -15.77 14.76
N ASN A 437 -6.65 -15.56 13.84
CA ASN A 437 -6.88 -15.52 12.39
C ASN A 437 -7.99 -14.56 11.94
N GLY A 438 -8.30 -13.53 12.72
CA GLY A 438 -9.35 -12.56 12.39
C GLY A 438 -10.77 -12.94 12.80
N ASN A 439 -11.06 -14.24 12.96
CA ASN A 439 -12.42 -14.79 13.07
C ASN A 439 -13.38 -14.17 12.03
N GLN A 440 -13.11 -14.43 10.74
CA GLN A 440 -13.82 -13.81 9.62
C GLN A 440 -15.32 -14.19 9.61
N LYS A 441 -16.23 -13.21 9.50
CA LYS A 441 -17.70 -13.41 9.50
C LYS A 441 -18.36 -12.60 8.39
N ILE A 442 -19.60 -12.91 8.01
CA ILE A 442 -20.36 -12.10 7.04
C ILE A 442 -21.29 -11.14 7.77
N GLY A 443 -21.03 -9.84 7.63
CA GLY A 443 -21.86 -8.75 8.12
C GLY A 443 -22.81 -8.18 7.07
N LEU A 444 -23.73 -7.34 7.53
CA LEU A 444 -24.71 -6.66 6.68
C LEU A 444 -24.78 -5.17 7.01
N ALA A 445 -24.76 -4.34 5.97
CA ALA A 445 -25.09 -2.93 6.01
C ALA A 445 -26.14 -2.60 4.94
N TYR A 446 -26.89 -1.52 5.12
CA TYR A 446 -27.87 -1.08 4.13
C TYR A 446 -27.87 0.45 3.97
N SER A 447 -28.31 0.90 2.81
CA SER A 447 -28.44 2.32 2.48
C SER A 447 -29.88 2.62 2.02
N THR A 448 -30.42 3.72 2.55
CA THR A 448 -31.78 4.20 2.27
C THR A 448 -31.83 5.47 1.43
N ASP A 449 -30.66 6.00 1.04
CA ASP A 449 -30.50 7.28 0.37
C ASP A 449 -29.66 7.15 -0.92
N HIS A 450 -29.89 6.07 -1.67
CA HIS A 450 -29.19 5.77 -2.92
C HIS A 450 -27.68 5.58 -2.72
N GLY A 451 -27.26 4.91 -1.65
CA GLY A 451 -25.86 4.55 -1.41
C GLY A 451 -24.98 5.67 -0.87
N ARG A 452 -25.53 6.82 -0.46
CA ARG A 452 -24.75 7.98 0.02
C ARG A 452 -24.34 7.80 1.47
N THR A 453 -25.21 7.20 2.27
CA THR A 453 -24.91 6.83 3.65
C THR A 453 -25.30 5.37 3.89
N TRP A 454 -24.58 4.74 4.81
CA TRP A 454 -24.72 3.32 5.13
C TRP A 454 -24.88 3.12 6.62
N GLU A 455 -25.84 2.26 6.99
CA GLU A 455 -26.08 1.85 8.36
C GLU A 455 -25.70 0.37 8.51
N TYR A 456 -24.84 0.07 9.49
CA TYR A 456 -24.65 -1.31 9.93
C TYR A 456 -25.92 -1.80 10.60
N ALA A 457 -26.36 -3.02 10.27
CA ALA A 457 -27.54 -3.61 10.88
C ALA A 457 -27.32 -3.81 12.39
N LYS A 458 -28.04 -3.05 13.22
CA LYS A 458 -27.87 -3.08 14.69
C LYS A 458 -28.41 -4.37 15.30
N ASP A 459 -29.55 -4.84 14.82
CA ASP A 459 -30.21 -6.04 15.36
C ASP A 459 -29.62 -7.34 14.81
N ARG A 460 -28.97 -7.28 13.64
CA ARG A 460 -28.35 -8.41 12.94
C ARG A 460 -27.01 -8.02 12.30
N PRO A 461 -25.99 -7.67 13.10
CA PRO A 461 -24.70 -7.18 12.57
C PRO A 461 -23.90 -8.26 11.84
N VAL A 462 -24.20 -9.54 12.12
CA VAL A 462 -23.61 -10.72 11.44
C VAL A 462 -24.76 -11.59 10.94
N VAL A 463 -24.77 -11.87 9.63
CA VAL A 463 -25.77 -12.75 8.98
C VAL A 463 -25.27 -14.18 8.82
N ILE A 464 -23.95 -14.40 8.75
CA ILE A 464 -23.34 -15.73 8.74
C ILE A 464 -22.10 -15.72 9.64
N GLU A 465 -22.14 -16.55 10.69
CA GLU A 465 -20.99 -16.80 11.55
C GLU A 465 -19.94 -17.68 10.84
N ASN A 466 -18.68 -17.56 11.25
CA ASN A 466 -17.62 -18.41 10.71
C ASN A 466 -17.92 -19.90 10.99
N PRO A 467 -18.06 -20.76 9.95
CA PRO A 467 -18.29 -22.19 10.13
C PRO A 467 -17.17 -22.90 10.90
N GLY A 468 -15.92 -22.45 10.75
CA GLY A 468 -14.75 -23.08 11.36
C GLY A 468 -14.25 -22.45 12.65
N LYS A 469 -15.03 -21.56 13.28
CA LYS A 469 -14.71 -20.98 14.62
C LYS A 469 -14.40 -21.99 15.73
N ASN A 470 -14.81 -23.25 15.53
CA ASN A 470 -14.57 -24.36 16.46
C ASN A 470 -13.37 -25.25 16.05
N GLY A 471 -12.64 -24.90 14.99
CA GLY A 471 -11.43 -25.60 14.52
C GLY A 471 -11.64 -26.93 13.78
N ASN A 472 -12.88 -27.37 13.58
CA ASN A 472 -13.19 -28.70 13.03
C ASN A 472 -13.33 -28.76 11.50
N ASP A 473 -13.24 -27.62 10.80
CA ASP A 473 -13.47 -27.50 9.36
C ASP A 473 -12.17 -27.10 8.65
N PRO A 474 -11.71 -27.81 7.60
CA PRO A 474 -10.58 -27.40 6.77
C PRO A 474 -10.79 -25.99 6.19
N GLY A 475 -9.75 -25.16 6.22
CA GLY A 475 -9.88 -23.73 5.88
C GLY A 475 -10.70 -22.92 6.90
N GLY A 476 -11.00 -23.48 8.08
CA GLY A 476 -12.01 -22.98 9.01
C GLY A 476 -11.86 -21.57 9.60
N TRP A 477 -10.77 -20.85 9.31
CA TRP A 477 -10.64 -19.43 9.66
C TRP A 477 -10.76 -18.49 8.47
N ASP A 478 -10.51 -18.99 7.26
CA ASP A 478 -10.68 -18.27 6.00
C ASP A 478 -12.14 -18.36 5.57
N PHE A 479 -12.91 -17.30 5.85
CA PHE A 479 -14.32 -17.23 5.53
C PHE A 479 -14.72 -15.81 5.11
N ARG A 480 -14.60 -15.52 3.80
CA ARG A 480 -14.66 -14.14 3.31
C ARG A 480 -15.18 -13.93 1.90
N ASP A 481 -15.35 -12.66 1.55
CA ASP A 481 -15.66 -12.14 0.22
C ASP A 481 -17.03 -12.58 -0.31
N PRO A 482 -18.14 -12.23 0.39
CA PRO A 482 -19.48 -12.69 0.01
C PRO A 482 -19.96 -12.03 -1.29
N LYS A 483 -20.28 -12.83 -2.31
CA LYS A 483 -21.02 -12.39 -3.51
C LYS A 483 -22.47 -12.87 -3.47
N VAL A 484 -23.42 -11.93 -3.56
CA VAL A 484 -24.85 -12.24 -3.67
C VAL A 484 -25.35 -12.04 -5.11
N VAL A 485 -26.15 -13.00 -5.60
CA VAL A 485 -26.79 -12.96 -6.92
C VAL A 485 -28.21 -13.53 -6.86
N ARG A 486 -29.08 -13.06 -7.75
CA ARG A 486 -30.45 -13.55 -7.90
C ARG A 486 -30.49 -14.79 -8.80
N ASP A 487 -31.14 -15.86 -8.33
CA ASP A 487 -31.49 -17.04 -9.13
C ASP A 487 -32.98 -17.00 -9.47
N GLU A 488 -33.30 -16.36 -10.58
CA GLU A 488 -34.69 -16.13 -11.00
C GLU A 488 -35.44 -17.40 -11.31
N ALA A 489 -34.76 -18.44 -11.83
CA ALA A 489 -35.39 -19.70 -12.19
C ALA A 489 -35.99 -20.43 -10.97
N ASN A 490 -35.42 -20.20 -9.78
CA ASN A 490 -35.85 -20.83 -8.54
C ASN A 490 -36.40 -19.83 -7.50
N GLY A 491 -36.57 -18.56 -7.87
CA GLY A 491 -37.18 -17.53 -7.02
C GLY A 491 -36.40 -17.22 -5.74
N ARG A 492 -35.07 -17.39 -5.72
CA ARG A 492 -34.22 -17.26 -4.52
C ARG A 492 -32.97 -16.40 -4.77
N TRP A 493 -32.24 -16.13 -3.70
CA TRP A 493 -30.92 -15.53 -3.71
C TRP A 493 -29.85 -16.59 -3.42
N ILE A 494 -28.69 -16.46 -4.05
CA ILE A 494 -27.49 -17.26 -3.80
C ILE A 494 -26.43 -16.33 -3.23
N MET A 495 -25.73 -16.77 -2.18
CA MET A 495 -24.49 -16.15 -1.71
C MET A 495 -23.35 -17.15 -1.86
N VAL A 496 -22.27 -16.75 -2.51
CA VAL A 496 -21.00 -17.51 -2.51
C VAL A 496 -19.99 -16.83 -1.62
N VAL A 497 -19.26 -17.62 -0.83
CA VAL A 497 -18.26 -17.14 0.13
C VAL A 497 -17.01 -18.03 0.01
N SER A 498 -15.82 -17.44 0.01
CA SER A 498 -14.59 -18.21 0.10
C SER A 498 -14.51 -18.92 1.47
N GLY A 499 -14.13 -20.20 1.44
CA GLY A 499 -13.82 -21.03 2.60
C GLY A 499 -12.32 -21.37 2.71
N GLY A 500 -11.44 -20.58 2.10
CA GLY A 500 -10.00 -20.83 2.07
C GLY A 500 -9.55 -21.58 0.82
N ASP A 501 -9.85 -22.87 0.73
CA ASP A 501 -9.47 -23.74 -0.40
C ASP A 501 -10.67 -24.19 -1.25
N HIS A 502 -11.85 -23.64 -1.00
CA HIS A 502 -13.11 -23.96 -1.68
C HIS A 502 -14.08 -22.76 -1.59
N ILE A 503 -15.16 -22.82 -2.35
CA ILE A 503 -16.28 -21.86 -2.30
C ILE A 503 -17.49 -22.51 -1.64
N ARG A 504 -18.10 -21.80 -0.69
CA ARG A 504 -19.33 -22.21 0.00
C ARG A 504 -20.53 -21.51 -0.62
N PHE A 505 -21.61 -22.26 -0.85
CA PHE A 505 -22.85 -21.76 -1.43
C PHE A 505 -23.95 -21.70 -0.37
N PHE A 506 -24.62 -20.56 -0.26
CA PHE A 506 -25.75 -20.34 0.61
C PHE A 506 -26.98 -19.87 -0.18
N THR A 507 -28.17 -20.15 0.32
CA THR A 507 -29.43 -19.69 -0.28
C THR A 507 -30.27 -18.89 0.71
N SER A 508 -31.04 -17.92 0.19
CA SER A 508 -31.99 -17.12 0.97
C SER A 508 -33.21 -16.75 0.13
N THR A 509 -34.36 -16.54 0.78
CA THR A 509 -35.56 -15.97 0.15
C THR A 509 -35.83 -14.53 0.59
N ASN A 510 -35.15 -14.06 1.64
CA ASN A 510 -35.41 -12.75 2.26
C ASN A 510 -34.13 -11.92 2.47
N LEU A 511 -32.98 -12.34 1.93
CA LEU A 511 -31.69 -11.64 2.04
C LEU A 511 -31.10 -11.60 3.47
N LEU A 512 -31.84 -11.99 4.50
CA LEU A 512 -31.39 -11.92 5.89
C LEU A 512 -31.00 -13.29 6.44
N ASP A 513 -31.80 -14.32 6.14
CA ASP A 513 -31.61 -15.67 6.64
C ASP A 513 -30.98 -16.54 5.54
N TRP A 514 -29.78 -17.06 5.81
CA TRP A 514 -28.96 -17.79 4.84
C TRP A 514 -28.76 -19.25 5.26
N THR A 515 -28.92 -20.18 4.32
CA THR A 515 -28.73 -21.63 4.55
C THR A 515 -27.63 -22.17 3.63
N LEU A 516 -26.62 -22.83 4.20
CA LEU A 516 -25.56 -23.51 3.44
C LEU A 516 -26.15 -24.67 2.62
N THR A 517 -25.86 -24.72 1.32
CA THR A 517 -26.38 -25.74 0.39
C THR A 517 -25.30 -26.57 -0.29
N ASP A 518 -24.08 -26.03 -0.45
CA ASP A 518 -22.99 -26.71 -1.14
C ASP A 518 -21.60 -26.21 -0.75
N ASN A 519 -20.58 -27.02 -1.04
CA ASN A 519 -19.17 -26.63 -1.03
C ASN A 519 -18.50 -27.13 -2.34
N PHE A 520 -17.86 -26.23 -3.08
CA PHE A 520 -17.24 -26.50 -4.38
C PHE A 520 -15.75 -26.18 -4.37
N GLY A 521 -14.91 -27.03 -4.97
CA GLY A 521 -13.50 -26.70 -5.22
C GLY A 521 -12.45 -27.56 -4.51
N TYR A 522 -12.81 -28.70 -3.92
CA TYR A 522 -11.83 -29.59 -3.27
C TYR A 522 -11.01 -30.45 -4.25
N GLY A 523 -9.84 -30.92 -3.80
CA GLY A 523 -9.02 -31.88 -4.54
C GLY A 523 -8.28 -31.24 -5.72
N ASP A 524 -8.42 -31.82 -6.92
CA ASP A 524 -7.67 -31.41 -8.12
C ASP A 524 -7.99 -29.99 -8.61
N TYR A 525 -9.04 -29.34 -8.07
CA TYR A 525 -9.30 -27.92 -8.28
C TYR A 525 -8.26 -27.02 -7.60
N VAL A 526 -7.69 -27.44 -6.47
CA VAL A 526 -6.81 -26.58 -5.65
C VAL A 526 -5.39 -26.54 -6.23
N ARG A 527 -4.99 -25.36 -6.70
CA ARG A 527 -3.64 -25.12 -7.28
C ARG A 527 -2.66 -24.45 -6.32
N GLY A 528 -3.01 -24.39 -5.03
CA GLY A 528 -2.29 -23.66 -3.98
C GLY A 528 -2.74 -22.20 -3.88
N GLY A 529 -2.39 -21.52 -2.79
CA GLY A 529 -2.90 -20.19 -2.46
C GLY A 529 -4.33 -20.24 -1.90
N VAL A 530 -4.76 -19.15 -1.29
CA VAL A 530 -6.14 -19.01 -0.80
C VAL A 530 -7.03 -18.59 -1.95
N TRP A 531 -8.19 -19.21 -2.10
CA TRP A 531 -9.24 -18.77 -3.02
C TRP A 531 -9.95 -17.56 -2.43
N GLU A 532 -10.13 -16.52 -3.21
CA GLU A 532 -10.61 -15.21 -2.75
C GLU A 532 -11.50 -14.60 -3.82
N CYS A 533 -12.32 -13.63 -3.41
CA CYS A 533 -13.15 -12.84 -4.29
C CYS A 533 -13.98 -13.67 -5.29
N PRO A 534 -14.83 -14.62 -4.82
CA PRO A 534 -15.70 -15.34 -5.72
C PRO A 534 -16.72 -14.40 -6.34
N ASP A 535 -16.95 -14.53 -7.65
CA ASP A 535 -18.08 -13.91 -8.34
C ASP A 535 -18.93 -14.98 -9.04
N LEU A 536 -20.25 -14.81 -9.03
CA LEU A 536 -21.20 -15.77 -9.59
C LEU A 536 -22.27 -15.04 -10.39
N PHE A 537 -22.41 -15.42 -11.66
CA PHE A 537 -23.42 -14.86 -12.55
C PHE A 537 -23.80 -15.84 -13.66
N GLN A 538 -24.92 -15.56 -14.32
CA GLN A 538 -25.39 -16.36 -15.45
C GLN A 538 -25.17 -15.61 -16.76
N LEU A 539 -24.65 -16.30 -17.78
CA LEU A 539 -24.46 -15.78 -19.14
C LEU A 539 -25.11 -16.68 -20.17
N GLN A 540 -25.52 -16.07 -21.28
CA GLN A 540 -25.91 -16.78 -22.49
C GLN A 540 -24.66 -17.15 -23.29
N VAL A 541 -24.64 -18.36 -23.84
CA VAL A 541 -23.63 -18.82 -24.80
C VAL A 541 -24.04 -18.34 -26.18
N ASP A 542 -23.19 -17.50 -26.78
CA ASP A 542 -23.34 -17.01 -28.14
C ASP A 542 -23.54 -18.18 -29.11
N SER A 543 -24.33 -17.95 -30.16
CA SER A 543 -24.74 -18.91 -31.20
C SER A 543 -25.65 -20.08 -30.77
N THR A 544 -25.66 -20.50 -29.50
CA THR A 544 -26.52 -21.61 -29.04
C THR A 544 -27.73 -21.15 -28.24
N GLY A 545 -27.63 -20.01 -27.55
CA GLY A 545 -28.69 -19.49 -26.69
C GLY A 545 -28.82 -20.20 -25.34
N GLN A 546 -28.01 -21.22 -25.08
CA GLN A 546 -27.96 -21.91 -23.80
C GLN A 546 -27.46 -20.93 -22.71
N ARG A 547 -28.09 -20.96 -21.53
CA ARG A 547 -27.60 -20.22 -20.37
C ARG A 547 -26.72 -21.10 -19.51
N LYS A 548 -25.63 -20.54 -19.00
CA LYS A 548 -24.68 -21.21 -18.11
C LYS A 548 -24.32 -20.29 -16.95
N TRP A 549 -24.10 -20.90 -15.78
CA TRP A 549 -23.54 -20.21 -14.62
C TRP A 549 -22.02 -20.17 -14.76
N VAL A 550 -21.45 -19.03 -14.39
CA VAL A 550 -20.01 -18.80 -14.35
C VAL A 550 -19.63 -18.45 -12.92
N LEU A 551 -18.76 -19.26 -12.33
CA LEU A 551 -18.11 -18.97 -11.05
C LEU A 551 -16.70 -18.49 -11.36
N MET A 552 -16.34 -17.29 -10.93
CA MET A 552 -14.99 -16.76 -11.01
C MET A 552 -14.36 -16.75 -9.62
N ILE A 553 -13.05 -16.93 -9.56
CA ILE A 553 -12.27 -16.80 -8.33
C ILE A 553 -10.93 -16.12 -8.63
N SER A 554 -10.36 -15.52 -7.60
CA SER A 554 -8.95 -15.15 -7.58
C SER A 554 -8.19 -16.06 -6.61
N THR A 555 -6.92 -16.33 -6.90
CA THR A 555 -6.05 -17.12 -6.04
C THR A 555 -4.92 -16.25 -5.53
N GLY A 556 -4.71 -16.22 -4.21
CA GLY A 556 -3.59 -15.55 -3.57
C GLY A 556 -2.22 -16.02 -4.08
N ALA A 557 -1.15 -15.28 -3.79
CA ALA A 557 0.17 -15.59 -4.37
C ALA A 557 0.66 -17.01 -4.00
N ASN A 558 1.05 -17.79 -5.01
CA ASN A 558 1.58 -19.13 -4.81
C ASN A 558 2.74 -19.44 -5.79
N PRO A 559 3.76 -20.22 -5.38
CA PRO A 559 4.82 -20.66 -6.31
C PRO A 559 4.31 -21.43 -7.54
N LYS A 560 3.23 -22.21 -7.41
CA LYS A 560 2.64 -22.98 -8.53
C LYS A 560 2.02 -22.08 -9.61
N THR A 561 1.46 -20.94 -9.20
CA THR A 561 0.85 -19.93 -10.08
C THR A 561 1.83 -18.80 -10.44
N LYS A 562 2.98 -18.73 -9.76
CA LYS A 562 3.99 -17.66 -9.86
C LYS A 562 3.37 -16.30 -9.53
N GLY A 563 2.86 -16.17 -8.31
CA GLY A 563 2.09 -15.01 -7.85
C GLY A 563 0.59 -15.26 -7.87
N SER A 564 -0.21 -14.21 -7.80
CA SER A 564 -1.66 -14.30 -7.94
C SER A 564 -2.10 -14.82 -9.32
N ASP A 565 -3.28 -15.43 -9.39
CA ASP A 565 -3.91 -15.91 -10.64
C ASP A 565 -5.43 -15.73 -10.55
N ALA A 566 -6.12 -15.67 -11.69
CA ALA A 566 -7.58 -15.53 -11.76
C ALA A 566 -8.18 -16.57 -12.71
N GLU A 567 -9.20 -17.27 -12.23
CA GLU A 567 -9.80 -18.42 -12.92
C GLU A 567 -11.32 -18.33 -12.98
N TYR A 568 -11.91 -19.08 -13.91
CA TYR A 568 -13.35 -19.24 -13.98
C TYR A 568 -13.77 -20.69 -14.27
N PHE A 569 -14.98 -21.02 -13.83
CA PHE A 569 -15.64 -22.31 -14.02
C PHE A 569 -16.99 -22.06 -14.70
N ILE A 570 -17.37 -22.95 -15.62
CA ILE A 570 -18.64 -22.88 -16.34
C ILE A 570 -19.44 -24.10 -15.94
N GLY A 571 -20.71 -23.91 -15.57
CA GLY A 571 -21.54 -24.99 -15.10
C GLY A 571 -23.01 -24.62 -14.98
N ASP A 572 -23.72 -25.39 -14.15
CA ASP A 572 -25.13 -25.22 -13.84
C ASP A 572 -25.35 -25.16 -12.33
N LEU A 573 -26.42 -24.49 -11.90
CA LEU A 573 -26.93 -24.57 -10.53
C LEU A 573 -28.11 -25.52 -10.47
N THR A 574 -28.09 -26.45 -9.51
CA THR A 574 -29.23 -27.35 -9.26
C THR A 574 -30.39 -26.61 -8.56
N PRO A 575 -31.63 -27.13 -8.58
CA PRO A 575 -32.75 -26.58 -7.82
C PRO A 575 -32.52 -26.48 -6.31
N GLU A 576 -31.52 -27.16 -5.76
CA GLU A 576 -31.12 -27.08 -4.34
C GLU A 576 -30.01 -26.04 -4.09
N GLY A 577 -29.42 -25.46 -5.15
CA GLY A 577 -28.36 -24.45 -5.04
C GLY A 577 -26.95 -25.02 -4.98
N LYS A 578 -26.71 -26.13 -5.69
CA LYS A 578 -25.38 -26.75 -5.85
C LYS A 578 -24.76 -26.40 -7.20
N PHE A 579 -23.45 -26.17 -7.24
CA PHE A 579 -22.75 -25.84 -8.49
C PHE A 579 -22.13 -27.08 -9.13
N VAL A 580 -22.52 -27.36 -10.37
CA VAL A 580 -22.05 -28.50 -11.16
C VAL A 580 -21.21 -27.98 -12.32
N ASN A 581 -19.88 -28.16 -12.22
CA ASN A 581 -18.94 -27.73 -13.25
C ASN A 581 -19.02 -28.64 -14.50
N ASP A 582 -19.04 -28.02 -15.69
CA ASP A 582 -19.04 -28.73 -16.97
C ASP A 582 -17.68 -29.35 -17.29
N ASN A 583 -16.60 -28.84 -16.70
CA ASN A 583 -15.23 -29.29 -16.96
C ASN A 583 -14.75 -30.25 -15.85
N PRO A 584 -13.86 -31.20 -16.16
CA PRO A 584 -13.22 -32.04 -15.15
C PRO A 584 -12.45 -31.20 -14.11
N ALA A 585 -12.35 -31.72 -12.88
CA ALA A 585 -11.47 -31.15 -11.86
C ALA A 585 -10.02 -31.06 -12.37
N GLY A 586 -9.34 -29.96 -12.04
CA GLY A 586 -7.99 -29.65 -12.53
C GLY A 586 -7.91 -29.01 -13.91
N LYS A 587 -9.00 -28.92 -14.68
CA LYS A 587 -9.03 -28.12 -15.92
C LYS A 587 -9.10 -26.63 -15.58
N VAL A 588 -7.99 -25.92 -15.79
CA VAL A 588 -7.88 -24.48 -15.56
C VAL A 588 -8.37 -23.69 -16.76
N LEU A 589 -9.31 -22.77 -16.52
CA LEU A 589 -9.68 -21.72 -17.46
C LEU A 589 -9.29 -20.37 -16.81
N ARG A 590 -8.30 -19.71 -17.39
CA ARG A 590 -7.82 -18.41 -16.88
C ARG A 590 -8.66 -17.27 -17.39
N THR A 591 -8.94 -16.31 -16.52
CA THR A 591 -9.63 -15.07 -16.86
C THR A 591 -8.68 -14.10 -17.59
N ASP A 592 -7.44 -13.97 -17.13
CA ASP A 592 -6.43 -13.08 -17.73
C ASP A 592 -5.07 -13.79 -17.76
N PHE A 593 -4.19 -13.42 -18.70
CA PHE A 593 -2.86 -14.00 -18.88
C PHE A 593 -1.72 -13.03 -18.55
N GLY A 594 -2.04 -11.77 -18.24
CA GLY A 594 -1.12 -10.83 -17.58
C GLY A 594 -0.97 -11.16 -16.11
N LYS A 595 -0.21 -10.34 -15.38
CA LYS A 595 0.08 -10.57 -13.97
C LYS A 595 -0.67 -9.67 -13.01
N GLU A 596 -1.28 -8.60 -13.50
CA GLU A 596 -2.05 -7.66 -12.69
C GLU A 596 -3.54 -7.72 -13.00
N PHE A 597 -4.16 -8.85 -12.65
CA PHE A 597 -5.60 -9.07 -12.70
C PHE A 597 -6.01 -9.93 -11.51
N TYR A 598 -6.59 -9.32 -10.48
CA TYR A 598 -6.97 -9.98 -9.24
C TYR A 598 -8.25 -9.38 -8.67
N ALA A 599 -8.96 -10.13 -7.81
CA ALA A 599 -10.21 -9.71 -7.17
C ALA A 599 -11.28 -9.23 -8.16
N SER A 600 -11.43 -9.90 -9.30
CA SER A 600 -12.41 -9.49 -10.31
C SER A 600 -13.85 -9.64 -9.80
N MET A 601 -14.62 -8.57 -9.87
CA MET A 601 -16.04 -8.52 -9.49
C MET A 601 -16.87 -7.93 -10.63
N SER A 602 -18.11 -8.40 -10.78
CA SER A 602 -19.07 -7.87 -11.74
C SER A 602 -20.23 -7.11 -11.11
N PHE A 603 -20.75 -6.13 -11.85
CA PHE A 603 -21.89 -5.31 -11.44
C PHE A 603 -23.17 -6.13 -11.27
N SER A 604 -23.81 -5.99 -10.12
CA SER A 604 -25.19 -6.43 -9.88
C SER A 604 -26.19 -5.46 -10.52
N ASP A 605 -27.38 -5.97 -10.86
CA ASP A 605 -28.55 -5.13 -11.24
C ASP A 605 -28.37 -4.25 -12.49
N MET A 606 -27.50 -4.64 -13.43
CA MET A 606 -27.27 -3.93 -14.70
C MET A 606 -28.56 -3.75 -15.52
N PRO A 607 -28.90 -2.53 -15.98
CA PRO A 607 -30.21 -2.20 -16.58
C PRO A 607 -30.38 -2.74 -18.00
N ASP A 608 -29.28 -2.97 -18.71
CA ASP A 608 -29.23 -3.40 -20.11
C ASP A 608 -28.88 -4.89 -20.28
N GLY A 609 -28.79 -5.63 -19.16
CA GLY A 609 -28.48 -7.05 -19.13
C GLY A 609 -27.02 -7.39 -19.46
N ARG A 610 -26.14 -6.39 -19.67
CA ARG A 610 -24.70 -6.64 -19.82
C ARG A 610 -24.13 -7.16 -18.52
N ARG A 611 -23.05 -7.95 -18.64
CA ARG A 611 -22.23 -8.38 -17.51
C ARG A 611 -20.89 -7.66 -17.59
N ILE A 612 -20.74 -6.60 -16.81
CA ILE A 612 -19.53 -5.79 -16.77
C ILE A 612 -18.76 -6.09 -15.50
N MET A 613 -17.45 -6.31 -15.62
CA MET A 613 -16.54 -6.53 -14.50
C MET A 613 -15.40 -5.51 -14.46
N LEU A 614 -14.84 -5.38 -13.26
CA LEU A 614 -13.60 -4.69 -12.93
C LEU A 614 -12.74 -5.64 -12.09
N ALA A 615 -11.43 -5.47 -12.14
CA ALA A 615 -10.49 -6.18 -11.29
C ALA A 615 -9.45 -5.22 -10.71
N TRP A 616 -8.89 -5.55 -9.56
CA TRP A 616 -7.72 -4.88 -9.03
C TRP A 616 -6.51 -5.21 -9.90
N MET A 617 -5.86 -4.20 -10.45
CA MET A 617 -4.62 -4.38 -11.21
C MET A 617 -3.43 -4.53 -10.27
N THR A 618 -3.20 -5.75 -9.77
CA THR A 618 -2.11 -6.05 -8.85
C THR A 618 -1.62 -7.50 -8.90
N ASN A 619 -0.56 -7.76 -8.15
CA ASN A 619 -0.18 -9.11 -7.74
C ASN A 619 0.17 -9.15 -6.24
N TRP A 620 -0.30 -10.18 -5.51
CA TRP A 620 0.04 -10.37 -4.08
C TRP A 620 1.52 -10.70 -3.83
N ASP A 621 2.34 -10.93 -4.87
CA ASP A 621 3.79 -11.01 -4.73
C ASP A 621 4.45 -9.66 -4.35
N TYR A 622 3.77 -8.54 -4.59
CA TYR A 622 4.28 -7.17 -4.33
C TYR A 622 3.12 -6.16 -4.15
N PRO A 623 2.16 -6.42 -3.25
CA PRO A 623 1.00 -5.55 -3.09
C PRO A 623 1.45 -4.17 -2.64
N PHE A 624 1.01 -3.13 -3.36
CA PHE A 624 1.31 -1.71 -3.06
C PHE A 624 2.79 -1.29 -3.09
N SER A 625 3.72 -2.19 -3.43
CA SER A 625 5.14 -1.86 -3.60
C SER A 625 5.44 -1.05 -4.87
N PHE A 626 4.41 -0.73 -5.67
CA PHE A 626 4.53 0.10 -6.86
C PHE A 626 5.11 1.48 -6.53
N PRO A 627 5.94 2.06 -7.40
CA PRO A 627 6.61 3.34 -7.19
C PRO A 627 5.69 4.55 -7.39
N THR A 628 4.46 4.51 -6.86
CA THR A 628 3.50 5.63 -6.87
C THR A 628 3.50 6.35 -5.53
N THR A 629 3.26 7.66 -5.53
CA THR A 629 3.28 8.52 -4.33
C THR A 629 1.96 9.29 -4.21
N GLY A 630 1.44 9.43 -2.98
CA GLY A 630 0.15 10.10 -2.71
C GLY A 630 -1.10 9.24 -2.99
N TRP A 631 -0.94 8.16 -3.76
CA TRP A 631 -1.98 7.18 -4.09
C TRP A 631 -1.37 5.80 -4.34
N LYS A 632 -2.16 4.74 -4.17
CA LYS A 632 -1.76 3.35 -4.44
C LYS A 632 -2.88 2.57 -5.15
N GLY A 633 -2.51 1.82 -6.18
CA GLY A 633 -3.40 0.87 -6.86
C GLY A 633 -4.38 1.50 -7.85
N GLN A 634 -4.81 0.70 -8.83
CA GLN A 634 -5.81 1.06 -9.84
C GLN A 634 -6.66 -0.18 -10.21
N LEU A 635 -7.82 0.05 -10.81
CA LEU A 635 -8.65 -1.01 -11.37
C LEU A 635 -8.45 -1.11 -12.88
N THR A 636 -8.72 -2.28 -13.45
CA THR A 636 -8.75 -2.50 -14.91
C THR A 636 -9.74 -1.56 -15.59
N ILE A 637 -9.66 -1.39 -16.90
CA ILE A 637 -10.83 -0.84 -17.60
C ILE A 637 -12.05 -1.76 -17.37
N PRO A 638 -13.29 -1.22 -17.38
CA PRO A 638 -14.47 -2.05 -17.33
C PRO A 638 -14.56 -2.93 -18.57
N ARG A 639 -14.89 -4.21 -18.38
CA ARG A 639 -14.98 -5.20 -19.45
C ARG A 639 -16.33 -5.89 -19.44
N GLU A 640 -16.99 -5.93 -20.59
CA GLU A 640 -18.15 -6.77 -20.83
C GLU A 640 -17.72 -8.22 -21.09
N ILE A 641 -18.39 -9.17 -20.43
CA ILE A 641 -18.09 -10.59 -20.52
C ILE A 641 -19.19 -11.33 -21.29
N SER A 642 -18.78 -12.23 -22.19
CA SER A 642 -19.66 -13.14 -22.93
C SER A 642 -19.11 -14.57 -22.95
N LEU A 643 -19.96 -15.55 -23.29
CA LEU A 643 -19.54 -16.93 -23.50
C LEU A 643 -19.69 -17.31 -24.97
N LYS A 644 -18.69 -17.96 -25.56
CA LYS A 644 -18.76 -18.49 -26.94
C LYS A 644 -18.34 -19.95 -26.99
N LYS A 645 -18.96 -20.72 -27.88
CA LYS A 645 -18.52 -22.09 -28.18
C LYS A 645 -17.29 -22.06 -29.10
N THR A 646 -16.24 -22.78 -28.71
CA THR A 646 -15.02 -22.97 -29.51
C THR A 646 -14.73 -24.46 -29.65
N ASP A 647 -13.71 -24.82 -30.46
CA ASP A 647 -13.27 -26.21 -30.62
C ASP A 647 -12.74 -26.82 -29.31
N GLU A 648 -12.33 -25.99 -28.36
CA GLU A 648 -11.88 -26.44 -27.04
C GLU A 648 -13.01 -26.48 -25.99
N GLY A 649 -14.26 -26.18 -26.38
CA GLY A 649 -15.42 -26.05 -25.49
C GLY A 649 -15.91 -24.59 -25.34
N ILE A 650 -16.79 -24.35 -24.37
CA ILE A 650 -17.28 -23.00 -24.09
C ILE A 650 -16.14 -22.18 -23.45
N ARG A 651 -15.96 -20.94 -23.89
CA ARG A 651 -14.93 -20.02 -23.42
C ARG A 651 -15.49 -18.63 -23.15
N MET A 652 -14.93 -17.99 -22.14
CA MET A 652 -15.16 -16.57 -21.86
C MET A 652 -14.47 -15.69 -22.91
N TYR A 653 -15.16 -14.62 -23.32
CA TYR A 653 -14.62 -13.52 -24.12
C TYR A 653 -14.84 -12.21 -23.36
N GLN A 654 -13.84 -11.33 -23.41
CA GLN A 654 -13.86 -10.04 -22.72
C GLN A 654 -13.73 -8.90 -23.72
N LYS A 655 -14.68 -7.98 -23.71
CA LYS A 655 -14.68 -6.80 -24.57
C LYS A 655 -14.58 -5.55 -23.69
N PRO A 656 -13.64 -4.63 -23.92
CA PRO A 656 -13.69 -3.30 -23.31
C PRO A 656 -15.04 -2.65 -23.59
N ILE A 657 -15.61 -1.99 -22.59
CA ILE A 657 -16.94 -1.36 -22.72
C ILE A 657 -16.95 -0.31 -23.85
N ASP A 658 -18.12 -0.11 -24.46
CA ASP A 658 -18.26 0.78 -25.62
C ASP A 658 -18.18 2.26 -25.23
N GLU A 659 -18.47 2.59 -23.97
CA GLU A 659 -18.43 3.93 -23.40
C GLU A 659 -17.02 4.56 -23.46
N LEU A 660 -15.96 3.75 -23.45
CA LEU A 660 -14.57 4.21 -23.64
C LEU A 660 -14.36 4.90 -24.99
N ALA A 661 -15.18 4.59 -26.01
CA ALA A 661 -15.08 5.24 -27.31
C ALA A 661 -15.34 6.75 -27.23
N SER A 662 -16.05 7.22 -26.20
CA SER A 662 -16.26 8.65 -25.94
C SER A 662 -14.95 9.41 -25.69
N LEU A 663 -13.91 8.74 -25.21
CA LEU A 663 -12.60 9.33 -24.91
C LEU A 663 -11.70 9.47 -26.14
N ARG A 664 -12.03 8.80 -27.24
CA ARG A 664 -11.15 8.71 -28.42
C ARG A 664 -10.98 10.06 -29.12
N SER A 665 -9.72 10.39 -29.41
CA SER A 665 -9.34 11.40 -30.39
C SER A 665 -8.42 10.77 -31.44
N PRO A 666 -8.83 10.65 -32.71
CA PRO A 666 -8.03 9.95 -33.73
C PRO A 666 -6.64 10.58 -33.94
N LEU A 667 -5.59 9.76 -33.88
CA LEU A 667 -4.20 10.16 -34.13
C LEU A 667 -3.66 9.63 -35.46
N LEU A 668 -4.02 8.39 -35.82
CA LEU A 668 -3.51 7.73 -37.03
C LEU A 668 -4.52 6.71 -37.56
N GLN A 669 -4.60 6.62 -38.89
CA GLN A 669 -5.27 5.54 -39.58
C GLN A 669 -4.41 5.05 -40.75
N ILE A 670 -4.17 3.74 -40.80
CA ILE A 670 -3.45 3.06 -41.88
C ILE A 670 -4.26 1.86 -42.34
N ALA A 671 -4.27 1.60 -43.65
CA ALA A 671 -4.90 0.43 -44.23
C ALA A 671 -3.98 -0.23 -45.27
N ASN A 672 -4.03 -1.57 -45.33
CA ASN A 672 -3.40 -2.41 -46.34
C ASN A 672 -1.92 -2.13 -46.61
N ARG A 673 -1.11 -1.98 -45.55
CA ARG A 673 0.32 -1.69 -45.65
C ARG A 673 1.16 -2.94 -45.43
N LYS A 674 2.12 -3.21 -46.31
CA LYS A 674 3.15 -4.23 -46.08
C LYS A 674 4.27 -3.63 -45.25
N VAL A 675 4.73 -4.38 -44.26
CA VAL A 675 5.80 -3.95 -43.35
C VAL A 675 6.82 -5.07 -43.23
N ALA A 676 8.09 -4.72 -43.39
CA ALA A 676 9.24 -5.58 -43.21
C ALA A 676 10.26 -4.91 -42.28
N ALA A 677 11.30 -5.63 -41.86
CA ALA A 677 12.25 -5.15 -40.84
C ALA A 677 12.97 -3.84 -41.21
N ASN A 678 13.13 -3.55 -42.51
CA ASN A 678 13.76 -2.33 -43.04
C ASN A 678 12.75 -1.23 -43.44
N SER A 679 11.46 -1.43 -43.18
CA SER A 679 10.44 -0.41 -43.44
C SER A 679 10.55 0.74 -42.44
N ASP A 680 10.22 1.95 -42.87
CA ASP A 680 10.07 3.09 -41.96
C ASP A 680 9.02 2.80 -40.89
N ASN A 681 9.28 3.24 -39.66
CA ASN A 681 8.30 3.16 -38.58
C ASN A 681 7.02 3.92 -38.97
N MET A 682 5.92 3.19 -39.11
CA MET A 682 4.62 3.75 -39.50
C MET A 682 4.01 4.64 -38.43
N LEU A 683 4.44 4.49 -37.16
CA LEU A 683 3.99 5.28 -36.02
C LEU A 683 4.98 6.43 -35.70
N LYS A 684 5.93 6.71 -36.59
CA LYS A 684 6.96 7.73 -36.37
C LYS A 684 6.32 9.10 -36.14
N GLY A 685 6.69 9.73 -35.03
CA GLY A 685 6.25 11.07 -34.67
C GLY A 685 4.96 11.12 -33.86
N LEU A 686 4.31 9.99 -33.59
CA LEU A 686 3.26 9.92 -32.57
C LEU A 686 3.89 9.95 -31.17
N ALA A 687 3.28 10.72 -30.28
CA ALA A 687 3.58 10.68 -28.86
C ALA A 687 2.27 10.79 -28.07
N SER A 688 2.03 9.86 -27.14
CA SER A 688 0.97 9.94 -26.14
C SER A 688 1.32 9.04 -24.94
N GLY A 689 0.85 9.40 -23.75
CA GLY A 689 0.92 8.56 -22.55
C GLY A 689 -0.31 7.69 -22.35
N ALA A 690 -1.45 8.07 -22.94
CA ALA A 690 -2.73 7.38 -22.83
C ALA A 690 -3.40 7.25 -24.21
N TYR A 691 -3.46 6.03 -24.73
CA TYR A 691 -3.95 5.78 -26.09
C TYR A 691 -4.49 4.36 -26.27
N GLU A 692 -5.26 4.21 -27.34
CA GLU A 692 -5.79 2.95 -27.80
C GLU A 692 -5.27 2.63 -29.21
N ILE A 693 -4.87 1.37 -29.44
CA ILE A 693 -4.51 0.84 -30.74
C ILE A 693 -5.50 -0.25 -31.14
N GLU A 694 -6.11 -0.13 -32.31
CA GLU A 694 -6.85 -1.21 -32.96
C GLU A 694 -6.11 -1.64 -34.22
N ALA A 695 -5.72 -2.92 -34.31
CA ALA A 695 -4.95 -3.44 -35.43
C ALA A 695 -5.42 -4.81 -35.90
N GLU A 696 -5.46 -5.00 -37.21
CA GLU A 696 -5.67 -6.29 -37.84
C GLU A 696 -4.47 -6.60 -38.75
N ILE A 697 -3.77 -7.69 -38.45
CA ILE A 697 -2.55 -8.10 -39.14
C ILE A 697 -2.79 -9.43 -39.83
N GLU A 698 -2.53 -9.47 -41.14
CA GLU A 698 -2.58 -10.68 -41.94
C GLU A 698 -1.19 -11.31 -42.06
N LEU A 699 -1.16 -12.63 -41.83
CA LEU A 699 0.03 -13.46 -41.92
C LEU A 699 0.21 -13.94 -43.37
N PRO A 700 1.31 -13.56 -44.06
CA PRO A 700 1.53 -14.00 -45.43
C PRO A 700 1.94 -15.48 -45.47
N ALA A 701 1.49 -16.19 -46.50
CA ALA A 701 1.78 -17.62 -46.66
C ALA A 701 3.28 -17.91 -46.91
N ASN A 702 4.02 -16.96 -47.48
CA ASN A 702 5.46 -17.06 -47.77
C ASN A 702 6.18 -15.80 -47.26
N ALA A 703 7.43 -15.94 -46.79
CA ALA A 703 8.25 -14.85 -46.23
C ALA A 703 7.61 -14.10 -45.03
N GLY A 704 6.83 -14.82 -44.21
CA GLY A 704 6.23 -14.28 -42.99
C GLY A 704 7.25 -13.99 -41.90
N ALA A 705 7.01 -12.92 -41.13
CA ALA A 705 7.83 -12.57 -39.99
C ALA A 705 7.86 -13.68 -38.93
N SER A 706 9.02 -13.89 -38.30
CA SER A 706 9.18 -14.77 -37.13
C SER A 706 8.51 -14.19 -35.88
N GLU A 707 8.44 -12.85 -35.81
CA GLU A 707 7.82 -12.06 -34.76
C GLU A 707 7.42 -10.70 -35.32
N PHE A 708 6.30 -10.15 -34.87
CA PHE A 708 5.93 -8.75 -35.12
C PHE A 708 5.16 -8.17 -33.94
N GLY A 709 5.07 -6.85 -33.86
CA GLY A 709 4.34 -6.23 -32.77
C GLY A 709 4.53 -4.74 -32.66
N PHE A 710 4.19 -4.23 -31.48
CA PHE A 710 4.29 -2.83 -31.10
C PHE A 710 5.33 -2.66 -29.98
N ARG A 711 6.14 -1.61 -30.08
CA ARG A 711 6.89 -1.04 -28.96
C ARG A 711 6.13 0.18 -28.48
N LEU A 712 5.73 0.15 -27.22
CA LEU A 712 4.84 1.10 -26.56
C LEU A 712 5.63 1.82 -25.47
N ARG A 713 5.23 3.06 -25.14
CA ARG A 713 5.93 3.90 -24.15
C ARG A 713 7.44 3.92 -24.38
N GLN A 714 7.81 4.09 -25.65
CA GLN A 714 9.18 3.94 -26.14
C GLN A 714 9.96 5.26 -26.05
N GLY A 715 11.20 5.20 -25.57
CA GLY A 715 12.16 6.31 -25.65
C GLY A 715 13.46 6.00 -24.88
N GLY A 716 14.61 6.41 -25.41
CA GLY A 716 15.90 6.01 -24.82
C GLY A 716 16.06 4.48 -24.86
N ASP A 717 16.34 3.88 -23.71
CA ASP A 717 16.42 2.44 -23.48
C ASP A 717 15.09 1.81 -23.01
N GLN A 718 14.06 2.62 -22.74
CA GLN A 718 12.77 2.13 -22.25
C GLN A 718 11.77 1.81 -23.37
N GLN A 719 11.04 0.70 -23.21
CA GLN A 719 9.93 0.24 -24.06
C GLN A 719 9.14 -0.90 -23.39
N THR A 720 7.86 -1.01 -23.71
CA THR A 720 7.03 -2.19 -23.49
C THR A 720 6.67 -2.82 -24.83
N ILE A 721 6.82 -4.14 -24.98
CA ILE A 721 6.58 -4.83 -26.25
C ILE A 721 5.31 -5.66 -26.16
N VAL A 722 4.37 -5.42 -27.06
CA VAL A 722 3.23 -6.31 -27.30
C VAL A 722 3.45 -6.97 -28.66
N GLY A 723 3.70 -8.28 -28.68
CA GLY A 723 4.13 -8.98 -29.88
C GLY A 723 3.45 -10.32 -30.11
N TYR A 724 3.57 -10.82 -31.33
CA TYR A 724 3.02 -12.10 -31.76
C TYR A 724 4.06 -12.92 -32.52
N LYS A 725 4.14 -14.23 -32.22
CA LYS A 725 5.02 -15.21 -32.87
C LYS A 725 4.19 -16.15 -33.74
N PRO A 726 4.17 -16.00 -35.08
CA PRO A 726 3.34 -16.82 -35.95
C PRO A 726 3.65 -18.32 -35.89
N GLY A 727 4.94 -18.68 -35.77
CA GLY A 727 5.37 -20.08 -35.77
C GLY A 727 4.83 -20.90 -34.59
N SER A 728 4.78 -20.29 -33.39
CA SER A 728 4.22 -20.91 -32.17
C SER A 728 2.79 -20.48 -31.88
N GLN A 729 2.22 -19.55 -32.67
CA GLN A 729 0.92 -18.92 -32.45
C GLN A 729 0.78 -18.32 -31.04
N GLN A 730 1.78 -17.57 -30.59
CA GLN A 730 1.80 -16.99 -29.24
C GLN A 730 1.68 -15.47 -29.29
N LEU A 731 0.75 -14.92 -28.50
CA LEU A 731 0.71 -13.50 -28.13
C LEU A 731 1.52 -13.32 -26.84
N PHE A 732 2.27 -12.23 -26.74
CA PHE A 732 3.08 -11.91 -25.55
C PHE A 732 3.13 -10.42 -25.23
N VAL A 733 3.37 -10.14 -23.95
CA VAL A 733 3.74 -8.83 -23.41
C VAL A 733 5.12 -8.97 -22.76
N ASP A 734 6.08 -8.14 -23.15
CA ASP A 734 7.42 -8.05 -22.57
C ASP A 734 7.64 -6.63 -22.03
N ARG A 735 7.75 -6.55 -20.71
CA ARG A 735 7.90 -5.33 -19.92
C ARG A 735 9.25 -5.26 -19.21
N SER A 736 10.24 -6.05 -19.67
CA SER A 736 11.60 -6.08 -19.09
C SER A 736 12.36 -4.76 -19.18
N ALA A 737 11.99 -3.90 -20.13
CA ALA A 737 12.54 -2.56 -20.32
C ALA A 737 11.48 -1.46 -20.14
N SER A 738 10.40 -1.73 -19.39
CA SER A 738 9.25 -0.83 -19.30
C SER A 738 9.44 0.39 -18.37
N GLY A 739 10.66 0.62 -17.90
CA GLY A 739 11.01 1.64 -16.90
C GLY A 739 11.42 1.00 -15.57
N THR A 740 10.85 1.46 -14.45
CA THR A 740 11.17 0.89 -13.13
C THR A 740 10.61 -0.53 -13.00
N THR A 741 11.49 -1.53 -12.84
CA THR A 741 11.11 -2.94 -12.69
C THR A 741 11.72 -3.62 -11.46
N ASP A 742 12.60 -2.94 -10.73
CA ASP A 742 13.41 -3.48 -9.63
C ASP A 742 12.82 -3.21 -8.24
N PHE A 743 11.62 -2.62 -8.16
CA PHE A 743 10.88 -2.43 -6.91
C PHE A 743 10.44 -3.75 -6.25
N SER A 744 10.44 -4.87 -7.00
CA SER A 744 10.28 -6.22 -6.45
C SER A 744 11.02 -7.25 -7.29
N SER A 745 11.72 -8.18 -6.64
CA SER A 745 12.39 -9.32 -7.30
C SER A 745 11.40 -10.34 -7.90
N ARG A 746 10.13 -10.28 -7.52
CA ARG A 746 9.05 -11.12 -8.05
C ARG A 746 8.28 -10.46 -9.18
N PHE A 747 8.59 -9.21 -9.52
CA PHE A 747 8.01 -8.55 -10.68
C PHE A 747 8.41 -9.30 -11.95
N SER A 748 7.42 -9.94 -12.58
CA SER A 748 7.64 -10.77 -13.76
C SER A 748 7.66 -9.89 -15.00
N THR A 749 8.66 -10.06 -15.84
CA THR A 749 8.92 -9.13 -16.94
C THR A 749 8.37 -9.59 -18.30
N ARG A 750 7.81 -10.81 -18.40
CA ARG A 750 7.32 -11.36 -19.66
C ARG A 750 6.20 -12.36 -19.47
N HIS A 751 5.10 -12.18 -20.21
CA HIS A 751 3.92 -13.05 -20.20
C HIS A 751 3.56 -13.46 -21.63
N GLU A 752 3.22 -14.72 -21.84
CA GLU A 752 2.83 -15.22 -23.17
C GLU A 752 1.84 -16.38 -23.08
N THR A 753 0.97 -16.49 -24.09
CA THR A 753 -0.01 -17.58 -24.20
C THR A 753 -0.40 -17.82 -25.66
N SER A 754 -1.03 -18.96 -25.92
CA SER A 754 -1.47 -19.33 -27.27
C SER A 754 -2.65 -18.48 -27.74
N LEU A 755 -2.56 -17.98 -28.97
CA LEU A 755 -3.62 -17.26 -29.68
C LEU A 755 -3.60 -17.70 -31.14
N ALA A 756 -4.52 -18.59 -31.52
CA ALA A 756 -4.62 -19.04 -32.91
C ALA A 756 -5.06 -17.91 -33.83
N ALA A 757 -4.46 -17.80 -35.02
CA ALA A 757 -4.91 -16.86 -36.05
C ALA A 757 -6.27 -17.28 -36.62
N VAL A 758 -7.17 -16.33 -36.81
CA VAL A 758 -8.50 -16.56 -37.41
C VAL A 758 -8.47 -16.05 -38.84
N ASN A 759 -8.74 -16.93 -39.82
CA ASN A 759 -8.65 -16.59 -41.25
C ASN A 759 -7.28 -16.01 -41.66
N ASN A 760 -6.19 -16.57 -41.12
CA ASN A 760 -4.80 -16.08 -41.28
C ASN A 760 -4.56 -14.67 -40.74
N ARG A 761 -5.39 -14.22 -39.78
CA ARG A 761 -5.27 -12.89 -39.19
C ARG A 761 -5.23 -12.93 -37.68
N VAL A 762 -4.56 -11.92 -37.13
CA VAL A 762 -4.54 -11.63 -35.71
C VAL A 762 -5.11 -10.23 -35.53
N LYS A 763 -6.11 -10.10 -34.66
CA LYS A 763 -6.64 -8.81 -34.24
C LYS A 763 -6.12 -8.48 -32.85
N LEU A 764 -5.67 -7.24 -32.67
CA LEU A 764 -5.20 -6.70 -31.40
C LEU A 764 -5.94 -5.40 -31.12
N ARG A 765 -6.47 -5.28 -29.90
CA ARG A 765 -6.93 -4.01 -29.33
C ARG A 765 -6.12 -3.78 -28.06
N ILE A 766 -5.33 -2.70 -28.02
CA ILE A 766 -4.35 -2.44 -26.97
C ILE A 766 -4.69 -1.10 -26.33
N PHE A 767 -4.88 -1.11 -25.01
CA PHE A 767 -5.05 0.10 -24.20
C PHE A 767 -3.75 0.34 -23.45
N VAL A 768 -3.25 1.57 -23.53
CA VAL A 768 -2.06 2.02 -22.81
C VAL A 768 -2.46 3.25 -22.03
N ASP A 769 -2.20 3.25 -20.73
CA ASP A 769 -2.33 4.42 -19.86
C ASP A 769 -0.97 4.78 -19.26
N GLU A 770 -0.93 5.76 -18.36
CA GLU A 770 0.31 6.27 -17.78
C GLU A 770 1.13 5.18 -17.05
N SER A 771 0.50 4.12 -16.55
CA SER A 771 1.16 3.01 -15.85
C SER A 771 0.61 1.61 -16.13
N SER A 772 -0.12 1.41 -17.22
CA SER A 772 -0.72 0.12 -17.56
C SER A 772 -0.76 -0.17 -19.05
N VAL A 773 -0.79 -1.46 -19.39
CA VAL A 773 -1.10 -1.99 -20.72
C VAL A 773 -2.11 -3.12 -20.59
N GLU A 774 -3.22 -3.01 -21.31
CA GLU A 774 -4.22 -4.08 -21.44
C GLU A 774 -4.38 -4.49 -22.91
N VAL A 775 -4.18 -5.78 -23.22
CA VAL A 775 -4.15 -6.31 -24.58
C VAL A 775 -5.27 -7.31 -24.81
N PHE A 776 -6.13 -7.05 -25.79
CA PHE A 776 -7.24 -7.93 -26.17
C PHE A 776 -6.96 -8.56 -27.54
N GLY A 777 -6.66 -9.85 -27.55
CA GLY A 777 -6.38 -10.65 -28.74
C GLY A 777 -7.64 -11.33 -29.29
N ASN A 778 -7.85 -11.22 -30.61
CA ASN A 778 -8.98 -11.82 -31.36
C ASN A 778 -10.34 -11.60 -30.69
N ASP A 779 -10.74 -10.33 -30.60
CA ASP A 779 -12.04 -9.91 -30.07
C ASP A 779 -12.27 -10.33 -28.60
N GLY A 780 -11.18 -10.45 -27.82
CA GLY A 780 -11.24 -10.72 -26.37
C GLY A 780 -11.09 -12.17 -25.94
N ARG A 781 -10.66 -13.06 -26.84
CA ARG A 781 -10.42 -14.48 -26.53
C ARG A 781 -9.24 -14.69 -25.57
N VAL A 782 -8.25 -13.83 -25.66
CA VAL A 782 -7.07 -13.78 -24.80
C VAL A 782 -6.89 -12.34 -24.36
N VAL A 783 -6.69 -12.14 -23.05
CA VAL A 783 -6.44 -10.82 -22.48
C VAL A 783 -5.18 -10.84 -21.63
N PHE A 784 -4.42 -9.75 -21.66
CA PHE A 784 -3.33 -9.45 -20.72
C PHE A 784 -3.63 -8.13 -20.02
N SER A 785 -3.44 -8.10 -18.70
CA SER A 785 -3.44 -6.88 -17.88
C SER A 785 -2.10 -6.78 -17.17
N ASP A 786 -1.28 -5.80 -17.55
CA ASP A 786 0.05 -5.62 -16.97
C ASP A 786 0.30 -4.16 -16.58
N LEU A 787 0.86 -3.94 -15.40
CA LEU A 787 1.42 -2.66 -14.97
C LEU A 787 2.79 -2.40 -15.60
N ILE A 788 3.08 -1.14 -15.88
CA ILE A 788 4.37 -0.65 -16.37
C ILE A 788 4.71 0.69 -15.70
N PHE A 789 6.00 1.00 -15.52
CA PHE A 789 6.42 2.24 -14.84
C PHE A 789 7.47 3.01 -15.66
N PRO A 790 7.13 3.47 -16.88
CA PRO A 790 8.03 4.22 -17.76
C PRO A 790 8.17 5.68 -17.32
N ASP A 791 9.32 6.32 -17.59
CA ASP A 791 9.44 7.76 -17.32
C ASP A 791 8.34 8.54 -18.08
N GLU A 792 7.87 9.66 -17.52
CA GLU A 792 6.75 10.43 -18.09
C GLU A 792 6.99 10.91 -19.53
N ALA A 793 8.25 11.18 -19.89
CA ALA A 793 8.63 11.59 -21.24
C ALA A 793 8.64 10.43 -22.25
N ARG A 794 8.53 9.16 -21.84
CA ARG A 794 8.52 7.99 -22.74
C ARG A 794 7.15 7.79 -23.38
N ARG A 795 6.85 8.60 -24.39
CA ARG A 795 5.54 8.63 -25.06
C ARG A 795 5.55 8.11 -26.50
N GLY A 796 6.71 7.69 -26.99
CA GLY A 796 6.86 7.20 -28.36
C GLY A 796 6.28 5.81 -28.58
N MET A 797 6.09 5.45 -29.85
CA MET A 797 5.62 4.14 -30.25
C MET A 797 6.16 3.71 -31.63
N SER A 798 6.28 2.40 -31.85
CA SER A 798 6.67 1.85 -33.14
C SER A 798 6.02 0.50 -33.43
N PHE A 799 5.83 0.19 -34.72
CA PHE A 799 5.50 -1.16 -35.18
C PHE A 799 6.74 -1.82 -35.76
N TYR A 800 7.00 -3.08 -35.42
CA TYR A 800 8.20 -3.80 -35.87
C TYR A 800 7.88 -5.20 -36.39
N THR A 801 8.83 -5.75 -37.16
CA THR A 801 8.83 -7.14 -37.63
C THR A 801 10.26 -7.71 -37.54
N LYS A 802 10.40 -9.00 -37.25
CA LYS A 802 11.65 -9.77 -37.32
C LYS A 802 11.57 -10.81 -38.45
N ASP A 803 12.67 -10.98 -39.18
CA ASP A 803 12.90 -12.06 -40.17
C ASP A 803 11.80 -12.29 -41.22
N GLY A 804 11.15 -11.22 -41.69
CA GLY A 804 10.12 -11.33 -42.72
C GLY A 804 9.21 -10.12 -42.76
N GLN A 805 8.06 -10.30 -43.40
CA GLN A 805 7.05 -9.25 -43.53
C GLN A 805 5.67 -9.69 -43.00
N VAL A 806 4.83 -8.70 -42.73
CA VAL A 806 3.39 -8.88 -42.49
C VAL A 806 2.59 -7.87 -43.30
N ARG A 807 1.29 -8.09 -43.44
CA ARG A 807 0.37 -7.12 -44.02
C ARG A 807 -0.53 -6.56 -42.92
N VAL A 808 -0.33 -5.30 -42.56
CA VAL A 808 -1.21 -4.55 -41.67
C VAL A 808 -2.45 -4.17 -42.48
N VAL A 809 -3.55 -4.89 -42.25
CA VAL A 809 -4.82 -4.69 -42.96
C VAL A 809 -5.47 -3.40 -42.50
N SER A 810 -5.52 -3.20 -41.20
CA SER A 810 -6.00 -1.96 -40.56
C SER A 810 -5.15 -1.68 -39.33
N LEU A 811 -4.92 -0.39 -39.07
CA LEU A 811 -4.29 0.11 -37.86
C LEU A 811 -4.88 1.49 -37.56
N GLN A 812 -5.51 1.62 -36.41
CA GLN A 812 -6.05 2.87 -35.89
C GLN A 812 -5.39 3.14 -34.54
N VAL A 813 -4.99 4.38 -34.32
CA VAL A 813 -4.48 4.85 -33.03
C VAL A 813 -5.34 6.04 -32.59
N TYR A 814 -5.83 5.98 -31.36
CA TYR A 814 -6.63 7.03 -30.74
C TYR A 814 -5.91 7.51 -29.49
N ASP A 815 -5.78 8.81 -29.32
CA ASP A 815 -5.50 9.40 -28.02
C ASP A 815 -6.72 9.21 -27.12
N MET A 816 -6.51 8.94 -25.84
CA MET A 816 -7.59 8.74 -24.88
C MET A 816 -7.62 9.91 -23.91
N ARG A 817 -8.73 10.66 -23.90
CA ARG A 817 -8.90 11.83 -23.03
C ARG A 817 -8.83 11.45 -21.55
N ASN A 818 -8.20 12.31 -20.75
CA ASN A 818 -8.17 12.21 -19.29
C ASN A 818 -9.57 12.52 -18.71
N THR A 819 -10.10 11.60 -17.90
CA THR A 819 -11.46 11.66 -17.34
C THR A 819 -11.57 12.51 -16.08
N TRP A 820 -10.45 12.83 -15.44
CA TRP A 820 -10.39 13.57 -14.16
C TRP A 820 -10.27 15.08 -14.37
N ARG A 821 -9.48 15.50 -15.36
CA ARG A 821 -9.05 16.89 -15.54
C ARG A 821 -9.86 17.70 -16.57
N GLU A 822 -11.06 17.26 -16.93
CA GLU A 822 -11.89 18.00 -17.89
C GLU A 822 -12.11 19.46 -17.45
N GLY A 823 -11.76 20.44 -18.29
CA GLY A 823 -11.90 21.87 -17.98
C GLY A 823 -10.74 22.50 -17.19
N PHE A 824 -9.71 21.72 -16.86
CA PHE A 824 -8.40 22.25 -16.48
C PHE A 824 -7.44 22.22 -17.68
N ALA A 825 -6.40 23.06 -17.63
CA ALA A 825 -5.34 22.99 -18.63
C ALA A 825 -4.51 21.72 -18.39
N SER A 826 -4.25 20.96 -19.46
CA SER A 826 -3.30 19.84 -19.45
C SER A 826 -1.90 20.35 -19.84
N PRO A 827 -0.83 19.74 -19.32
CA PRO A 827 0.52 20.04 -19.81
C PRO A 827 0.63 19.67 -21.29
N GLU A 828 1.15 20.57 -22.13
CA GLU A 828 1.42 20.24 -23.54
C GLU A 828 2.80 19.59 -23.71
N ILE A 829 3.72 19.84 -22.78
CA ILE A 829 5.04 19.22 -22.69
C ILE A 829 5.16 18.57 -21.32
N VAL A 830 5.71 17.36 -21.28
CA VAL A 830 6.08 16.66 -20.05
C VAL A 830 7.58 16.42 -20.04
N MET A 831 8.16 16.40 -18.84
CA MET A 831 9.56 16.03 -18.61
C MET A 831 9.63 14.67 -17.94
N ASP A 832 10.76 13.98 -18.03
CA ASP A 832 10.97 12.71 -17.34
C ASP A 832 10.94 12.85 -15.81
N GLN A 833 11.25 14.03 -15.29
CA GLN A 833 11.29 14.34 -13.86
C GLN A 833 10.90 15.80 -13.61
N SER A 834 10.20 16.07 -12.51
CA SER A 834 9.83 17.43 -12.07
C SER A 834 10.95 18.12 -11.26
N ALA A 835 11.83 17.33 -10.64
CA ALA A 835 12.99 17.81 -9.91
C ALA A 835 14.16 16.84 -9.99
N LEU A 836 15.37 17.40 -9.94
CA LEU A 836 16.62 16.69 -10.00
C LEU A 836 17.57 17.26 -8.96
N GLU A 837 18.25 16.39 -8.22
CA GLU A 837 19.33 16.81 -7.32
C GLU A 837 20.66 16.22 -7.82
N LEU A 838 21.68 17.07 -7.95
CA LEU A 838 22.97 16.70 -8.54
C LEU A 838 24.13 17.17 -7.65
N SER A 839 25.18 16.36 -7.57
CA SER A 839 26.45 16.81 -6.99
C SER A 839 27.19 17.72 -7.97
N GLN A 840 27.92 18.72 -7.48
CA GLN A 840 28.74 19.58 -8.34
C GLN A 840 29.68 18.75 -9.25
N GLY A 841 29.64 19.02 -10.56
CA GLY A 841 30.41 18.32 -11.60
C GLY A 841 29.64 17.18 -12.29
N GLN A 842 28.55 16.70 -11.70
CA GLN A 842 27.71 15.63 -12.26
C GLN A 842 27.05 16.09 -13.57
N MET A 843 26.98 15.17 -14.53
CA MET A 843 26.19 15.30 -15.75
C MET A 843 25.02 14.33 -15.69
N GLN A 844 23.87 14.74 -16.21
CA GLN A 844 22.67 13.94 -16.23
C GLN A 844 21.91 14.14 -17.55
N ASP A 845 21.47 13.03 -18.15
CA ASP A 845 20.52 13.04 -19.25
C ASP A 845 19.12 13.37 -18.75
N VAL A 846 18.43 14.24 -19.47
CA VAL A 846 17.07 14.69 -19.17
C VAL A 846 16.24 14.66 -20.45
N TYR A 847 14.96 14.33 -20.32
CA TYR A 847 14.10 14.07 -21.47
C TYR A 847 12.81 14.89 -21.38
N ALA A 848 12.27 15.24 -22.55
CA ALA A 848 10.97 15.87 -22.65
C ALA A 848 10.24 15.39 -23.90
N SER A 849 8.93 15.28 -23.79
CA SER A 849 8.04 14.92 -24.90
C SER A 849 6.80 15.81 -24.88
N TYR A 850 6.12 15.92 -26.02
CA TYR A 850 4.75 16.40 -26.01
C TYR A 850 3.86 15.38 -25.28
N ALA A 851 2.89 15.86 -24.51
CA ALA A 851 1.98 15.01 -23.74
C ALA A 851 1.07 14.16 -24.65
N SER A 852 0.59 14.77 -25.75
CA SER A 852 -0.16 14.15 -26.85
C SER A 852 0.11 14.89 -28.16
N THR A 853 0.15 14.19 -29.30
CA THR A 853 0.43 14.80 -30.61
C THR A 853 -0.82 15.24 -31.36
N ALA A 854 -1.09 16.55 -31.32
CA ALA A 854 -1.67 17.30 -32.45
C ALA A 854 -0.59 18.12 -33.22
N HIS A 855 0.69 17.80 -33.02
CA HIS A 855 1.82 18.54 -33.59
C HIS A 855 2.62 17.68 -34.58
N PRO A 856 3.05 18.25 -35.73
CA PRO A 856 3.85 17.53 -36.71
C PRO A 856 5.21 17.14 -36.10
N ALA A 857 5.72 15.97 -36.49
CA ALA A 857 6.98 15.36 -36.04
C ALA A 857 8.25 16.25 -36.16
N SER A 858 8.14 17.46 -36.73
CA SER A 858 9.19 18.44 -36.97
C SER A 858 9.32 19.55 -35.90
N SER A 859 8.50 19.58 -34.85
CA SER A 859 8.53 20.63 -33.81
C SER A 859 9.59 20.38 -32.72
N LEU A 860 10.83 20.77 -32.98
CA LEU A 860 11.98 20.65 -32.05
C LEU A 860 11.73 21.31 -30.68
N ILE A 861 11.76 20.51 -29.60
CA ILE A 861 11.80 21.01 -28.22
C ILE A 861 13.15 21.71 -27.98
N LYS A 862 13.11 22.93 -27.48
CA LYS A 862 14.28 23.74 -27.12
C LYS A 862 14.52 23.69 -25.62
N TRP A 863 15.78 23.75 -25.21
CA TRP A 863 16.18 23.69 -23.80
C TRP A 863 16.90 24.97 -23.36
N ALA A 864 16.58 25.46 -22.17
CA ALA A 864 17.30 26.56 -21.53
C ALA A 864 17.50 26.31 -20.03
N SER A 865 18.52 26.96 -19.46
CA SER A 865 18.72 27.07 -18.02
C SER A 865 18.50 28.51 -17.59
N SER A 866 17.74 28.71 -16.53
CA SER A 866 17.57 30.02 -15.87
C SER A 866 18.87 30.53 -15.24
N ARG A 867 19.77 29.61 -14.84
CA ARG A 867 21.08 29.91 -14.25
C ARG A 867 22.17 29.00 -14.83
N PRO A 868 22.70 29.31 -16.02
CA PRO A 868 23.74 28.52 -16.67
C PRO A 868 25.04 28.38 -15.87
N ASP A 869 25.29 29.29 -14.91
CA ASP A 869 26.41 29.28 -13.98
C ASP A 869 26.28 28.24 -12.85
N ILE A 870 25.06 27.79 -12.55
CA ILE A 870 24.76 26.69 -11.62
C ILE A 870 24.54 25.41 -12.40
N VAL A 871 23.68 25.42 -13.43
CA VAL A 871 23.42 24.24 -14.27
C VAL A 871 23.47 24.64 -15.73
N ALA A 872 24.43 24.09 -16.48
CA ALA A 872 24.55 24.33 -17.91
C ALA A 872 23.88 23.22 -18.73
N VAL A 873 23.24 23.58 -19.84
CA VAL A 873 22.76 22.60 -20.83
C VAL A 873 23.90 22.32 -21.82
N ALA A 874 24.55 21.16 -21.68
CA ALA A 874 25.79 20.79 -22.36
C ALA A 874 25.59 20.27 -23.80
N SER A 875 24.49 19.59 -24.09
CA SER A 875 24.12 19.14 -25.44
C SER A 875 22.60 19.16 -25.62
N LYS A 876 22.15 19.27 -26.87
CA LYS A 876 20.72 19.33 -27.24
C LYS A 876 20.47 18.43 -28.44
N VAL A 877 19.55 17.48 -28.29
CA VAL A 877 19.00 16.65 -29.37
C VAL A 877 17.47 16.67 -29.24
N GLN A 878 16.73 16.10 -30.21
CA GLN A 878 15.26 16.14 -30.17
C GLN A 878 14.72 15.43 -28.91
N GLY A 879 14.01 16.17 -28.04
CA GLY A 879 13.40 15.63 -26.82
C GLY A 879 14.39 15.20 -25.73
N HIS A 880 15.67 15.58 -25.86
CA HIS A 880 16.75 15.15 -24.97
C HIS A 880 17.77 16.29 -24.77
N ALA A 881 18.27 16.42 -23.54
CA ALA A 881 19.39 17.29 -23.22
C ALA A 881 20.30 16.63 -22.18
N VAL A 882 21.56 17.08 -22.15
CA VAL A 882 22.47 16.76 -21.05
C VAL A 882 22.64 18.02 -20.21
N VAL A 883 22.33 17.94 -18.92
CA VAL A 883 22.57 19.02 -17.95
C VAL A 883 23.85 18.73 -17.17
N ARG A 884 24.61 19.79 -16.82
CA ARG A 884 25.83 19.71 -16.04
C ARG A 884 25.73 20.62 -14.83
N ALA A 885 25.83 20.04 -13.64
CA ALA A 885 25.95 20.77 -12.38
C ALA A 885 27.32 21.46 -12.29
N GLN A 886 27.34 22.78 -12.16
CA GLN A 886 28.54 23.62 -12.16
C GLN A 886 28.87 24.20 -10.78
N LYS A 887 27.87 24.69 -10.05
CA LYS A 887 28.02 25.36 -8.74
C LYS A 887 26.84 25.06 -7.84
N ALA A 888 27.03 25.14 -6.52
CA ALA A 888 25.95 25.02 -5.54
C ALA A 888 24.81 26.03 -5.80
N GLY A 889 23.58 25.57 -5.54
CA GLY A 889 22.36 26.36 -5.61
C GLY A 889 21.33 25.74 -6.56
N GLU A 890 20.30 26.51 -6.90
CA GLU A 890 19.18 26.01 -7.71
C GLU A 890 19.13 26.70 -9.08
N ALA A 891 18.81 25.90 -10.10
CA ALA A 891 18.49 26.38 -11.44
C ALA A 891 17.25 25.68 -11.96
N ILE A 892 16.38 26.42 -12.64
CA ILE A 892 15.27 25.86 -13.41
C ILE A 892 15.78 25.52 -14.81
N ILE A 893 15.61 24.27 -15.23
CA ILE A 893 15.79 23.83 -16.61
C ILE A 893 14.42 23.77 -17.26
N THR A 894 14.28 24.35 -18.44
CA THR A 894 12.98 24.45 -19.13
C THR A 894 13.08 23.95 -20.56
N ALA A 895 12.14 23.06 -20.90
CA ALA A 895 11.85 22.58 -22.23
C ALA A 895 10.72 23.42 -22.84
N PHE A 896 10.92 24.00 -24.03
CA PHE A 896 9.95 24.85 -24.71
C PHE A 896 9.61 24.31 -26.10
N SER A 897 8.36 24.50 -26.49
CA SER A 897 7.93 24.38 -27.89
C SER A 897 8.72 25.34 -28.80
N PRO A 898 8.83 25.05 -30.12
CA PRO A 898 9.59 25.89 -31.05
C PRO A 898 9.19 27.37 -31.05
N ASN A 899 7.90 27.67 -30.85
CA ASN A 899 7.31 29.01 -30.82
C ASN A 899 7.36 29.67 -29.43
N GLY A 900 7.83 28.96 -28.40
CA GLY A 900 7.94 29.43 -27.02
C GLY A 900 6.60 29.62 -26.28
N LYS A 901 5.47 29.17 -26.85
CA LYS A 901 4.15 29.37 -26.22
C LYS A 901 3.87 28.42 -25.07
N THR A 902 4.41 27.21 -25.16
CA THR A 902 4.30 26.19 -24.11
C THR A 902 5.65 25.70 -23.66
N SER A 903 5.71 25.30 -22.39
CA SER A 903 6.91 24.83 -21.72
C SER A 903 6.62 23.90 -20.55
N ALA A 904 7.59 23.05 -20.24
CA ALA A 904 7.69 22.32 -18.99
C ALA A 904 9.03 22.62 -18.34
N SER A 905 9.05 22.67 -17.00
CA SER A 905 10.23 23.02 -16.23
C SER A 905 10.50 21.97 -15.18
N MET A 906 11.77 21.76 -14.89
CA MET A 906 12.21 21.01 -13.73
C MET A 906 13.14 21.85 -12.88
N THR A 907 13.07 21.68 -11.56
CA THR A 907 14.00 22.29 -10.62
C THR A 907 15.23 21.40 -10.50
N VAL A 908 16.41 21.95 -10.78
CA VAL A 908 17.68 21.26 -10.54
C VAL A 908 18.38 21.90 -9.36
N ARG A 909 18.51 21.17 -8.26
CA ARG A 909 19.29 21.59 -7.09
C ARG A 909 20.67 20.96 -7.15
N VAL A 910 21.70 21.81 -7.14
CA VAL A 910 23.08 21.39 -7.08
C VAL A 910 23.57 21.50 -5.65
N THR A 911 23.98 20.36 -5.09
CA THR A 911 24.57 20.29 -3.76
C THR A 911 26.09 20.26 -3.84
N THR A 912 26.72 20.77 -2.79
CA THR A 912 28.15 20.65 -2.53
C THR A 912 28.36 19.89 -1.24
N GLY A 913 29.56 19.37 -1.06
CA GLY A 913 29.95 18.65 0.14
C GLY A 913 30.93 17.54 -0.18
N THR A 914 31.22 16.75 0.85
CA THR A 914 32.06 15.57 0.76
C THR A 914 31.38 14.44 1.51
N PHE A 915 31.50 13.23 0.99
CA PHE A 915 31.20 12.03 1.75
C PHE A 915 32.52 11.52 2.35
N ASP A 916 32.74 11.80 3.63
CA ASP A 916 33.93 11.40 4.37
C ASP A 916 33.80 9.94 4.81
N THR A 917 34.55 9.08 4.13
CA THR A 917 34.59 7.64 4.34
C THR A 917 35.95 7.08 3.93
N ASN A 918 36.41 6.03 4.61
CA ASN A 918 37.57 5.23 4.19
C ASN A 918 37.19 4.00 3.35
N LEU A 919 35.90 3.82 3.07
CA LEU A 919 35.36 2.75 2.25
C LEU A 919 35.18 3.19 0.79
N THR A 920 35.25 2.26 -0.15
CA THR A 920 35.31 2.55 -1.58
C THR A 920 34.25 1.81 -2.38
N GLY A 921 34.10 2.18 -3.66
CA GLY A 921 33.26 1.43 -4.60
C GLY A 921 31.75 1.46 -4.32
N TRP A 922 31.28 2.50 -3.62
CA TRP A 922 29.88 2.65 -3.23
C TRP A 922 28.91 2.62 -4.42
N LYS A 923 27.86 1.80 -4.32
CA LYS A 923 26.81 1.65 -5.35
C LYS A 923 25.39 1.63 -4.76
N PRO A 924 24.41 2.28 -5.41
CA PRO A 924 23.02 2.20 -4.99
C PRO A 924 22.38 0.85 -5.36
N SER A 925 21.44 0.39 -4.53
CA SER A 925 20.63 -0.82 -4.75
C SER A 925 19.27 -0.68 -4.03
N PRO A 926 18.11 -0.61 -4.72
CA PRO A 926 17.96 -0.61 -6.18
C PRO A 926 18.57 0.64 -6.83
N ALA A 927 18.73 0.61 -8.14
CA ALA A 927 19.26 1.76 -8.88
C ALA A 927 18.32 2.98 -8.79
N ALA A 928 17.03 2.74 -8.54
CA ALA A 928 16.02 3.77 -8.32
C ALA A 928 16.22 4.58 -7.02
N GLY A 929 16.94 4.04 -6.03
CA GLY A 929 17.27 4.77 -4.81
C GLY A 929 18.20 5.96 -5.10
N LYS A 930 17.79 7.18 -4.71
CA LYS A 930 18.57 8.39 -5.02
C LYS A 930 19.61 8.64 -3.93
N TRP A 931 20.89 8.67 -4.31
CA TRP A 931 22.01 8.94 -3.39
C TRP A 931 22.82 10.14 -3.89
N VAL A 932 22.87 11.20 -3.09
CA VAL A 932 23.49 12.48 -3.47
C VAL A 932 24.39 12.98 -2.35
N VAL A 933 25.58 13.47 -2.69
CA VAL A 933 26.49 14.08 -1.71
C VAL A 933 25.99 15.48 -1.38
N THR A 934 25.80 15.76 -0.09
CA THR A 934 25.31 17.03 0.45
C THR A 934 26.30 17.59 1.47
N GLU A 935 26.03 18.79 1.99
CA GLU A 935 26.84 19.38 3.06
C GLU A 935 26.78 18.56 4.36
N GLN A 936 25.74 17.74 4.54
CA GLN A 936 25.55 16.84 5.68
C GLN A 936 26.06 15.42 5.41
N GLY A 937 26.81 15.20 4.33
CA GLY A 937 27.30 13.88 3.89
C GLY A 937 26.43 13.27 2.79
N ILE A 938 26.53 11.96 2.59
CA ILE A 938 25.72 11.26 1.58
C ILE A 938 24.28 11.16 2.07
N ARG A 939 23.31 11.59 1.26
CA ARG A 939 21.89 11.45 1.55
C ARG A 939 21.26 10.41 0.64
N GLY A 940 20.60 9.41 1.24
CA GLY A 940 19.69 8.48 0.57
C GLY A 940 18.27 9.02 0.55
N SER A 941 17.51 8.74 -0.50
CA SER A 941 16.09 9.12 -0.62
C SER A 941 15.32 8.07 -1.41
N TYR A 942 14.34 7.42 -0.78
CA TYR A 942 13.48 6.41 -1.42
C TYR A 942 12.21 6.15 -0.61
N ALA A 943 11.13 5.75 -1.29
CA ALA A 943 9.83 5.45 -0.67
C ALA A 943 9.72 4.04 -0.09
N SER A 944 10.79 3.25 -0.21
CA SER A 944 10.94 1.88 0.31
C SER A 944 12.41 1.70 0.69
N ASP A 945 12.88 0.47 0.85
CA ASP A 945 14.30 0.19 1.09
C ASP A 945 15.18 0.58 -0.10
N ALA A 946 16.15 1.45 0.16
CA ALA A 946 17.28 1.68 -0.73
C ALA A 946 18.59 1.62 0.05
N ASN A 947 19.53 0.87 -0.49
CA ASN A 947 20.85 0.62 0.07
C ASN A 947 21.92 1.35 -0.74
N TYR A 948 22.99 1.78 -0.07
CA TYR A 948 24.24 2.22 -0.67
C TYR A 948 25.35 1.33 -0.13
N MET A 949 25.96 0.53 -1.01
CA MET A 949 26.81 -0.60 -0.62
C MET A 949 28.27 -0.36 -1.00
N ALA A 950 29.19 -0.54 -0.05
CA ALA A 950 30.63 -0.42 -0.25
C ALA A 950 31.27 -1.73 -0.77
N ALA A 951 32.49 -1.63 -1.30
CA ALA A 951 33.20 -2.74 -1.92
C ALA A 951 33.96 -3.63 -0.91
N GLU A 952 34.28 -3.12 0.27
CA GLU A 952 35.01 -3.83 1.30
C GLU A 952 34.19 -4.94 1.94
N LEU A 953 34.88 -6.01 2.37
CA LEU A 953 34.32 -7.18 3.05
C LEU A 953 35.04 -7.36 4.37
N ALA A 954 34.30 -7.68 5.44
CA ALA A 954 34.90 -8.08 6.71
C ALA A 954 33.98 -9.01 7.50
N GLY A 955 34.59 -9.88 8.29
CA GLY A 955 33.92 -10.61 9.36
C GLY A 955 33.99 -9.85 10.68
N ASN A 956 35.18 -9.46 11.13
CA ASN A 956 35.37 -8.71 12.38
C ASN A 956 35.80 -7.27 12.09
N PHE A 957 35.25 -6.31 12.81
CA PHE A 957 35.48 -4.87 12.58
C PHE A 957 34.89 -4.00 13.70
N THR A 958 35.27 -2.72 13.67
CA THR A 958 34.50 -1.60 14.23
C THR A 958 34.00 -0.74 13.07
N TYR A 959 32.71 -0.42 13.03
CA TYR A 959 32.06 0.39 12.00
C TYR A 959 31.31 1.56 12.64
N GLU A 960 31.65 2.78 12.23
CA GLU A 960 31.15 4.03 12.81
C GLU A 960 30.53 4.92 11.73
N ALA A 961 29.46 5.64 12.07
CA ALA A 961 28.86 6.65 11.21
C ALA A 961 28.05 7.68 12.03
N ASP A 962 28.05 8.92 11.57
CA ASP A 962 27.04 9.90 11.96
C ASP A 962 25.83 9.76 11.06
N MET A 963 24.66 9.48 11.64
CA MET A 963 23.40 9.30 10.93
C MET A 963 22.39 10.38 11.31
N ARG A 964 21.79 11.02 10.33
CA ARG A 964 20.71 12.00 10.51
C ARG A 964 19.48 11.59 9.70
N LEU A 965 18.31 11.58 10.33
CA LEU A 965 17.05 11.33 9.62
C LEU A 965 16.47 12.64 9.09
N GLY A 966 15.79 12.59 7.93
CA GLY A 966 15.06 13.72 7.35
C GLY A 966 13.95 14.22 8.26
N GLU A 967 13.56 15.48 8.12
CA GLU A 967 12.45 16.08 8.90
C GLU A 967 11.08 15.57 8.45
N ASP A 968 11.00 15.11 7.20
CA ASP A 968 9.81 14.60 6.53
C ASP A 968 9.51 13.12 6.83
N GLY A 969 10.33 12.48 7.67
CA GLY A 969 10.12 11.12 8.15
C GLY A 969 11.05 10.08 7.53
N GLY A 970 10.67 8.81 7.70
CA GLY A 970 11.45 7.64 7.30
C GLY A 970 12.37 7.08 8.38
N ALA A 971 13.05 5.99 8.04
CA ALA A 971 14.04 5.33 8.88
C ALA A 971 15.41 5.26 8.18
N GLY A 972 16.46 5.16 8.98
CA GLY A 972 17.83 5.04 8.50
C GLY A 972 18.53 3.85 9.14
N SER A 973 19.32 3.12 8.36
CA SER A 973 20.06 1.97 8.85
C SER A 973 21.53 1.96 8.44
N ILE A 974 22.35 1.33 9.25
CA ILE A 974 23.74 0.95 8.94
C ILE A 974 23.77 -0.55 8.68
N LEU A 975 24.32 -0.94 7.52
CA LEU A 975 24.37 -2.32 7.06
C LEU A 975 25.77 -2.88 7.24
N PHE A 976 25.86 -4.11 7.71
CA PHE A 976 27.13 -4.80 7.84
C PHE A 976 26.98 -6.31 7.65
N ARG A 977 28.07 -6.95 7.24
CA ARG A 977 28.08 -8.35 6.80
C ARG A 977 26.97 -8.63 5.77
N ALA A 978 26.75 -7.67 4.88
CA ALA A 978 25.65 -7.69 3.92
C ALA A 978 26.06 -8.25 2.55
N SER A 979 25.07 -8.68 1.77
CA SER A 979 25.23 -9.04 0.36
C SER A 979 25.58 -7.82 -0.49
N GLU A 980 26.01 -8.03 -1.74
CA GLU A 980 26.38 -6.95 -2.67
C GLU A 980 25.28 -5.92 -2.92
N ASP A 981 24.03 -6.34 -2.87
CA ASP A 981 22.84 -5.51 -3.03
C ASP A 981 22.20 -5.08 -1.69
N GLY A 982 22.76 -5.52 -0.56
CA GLY A 982 22.25 -5.29 0.79
C GLY A 982 20.99 -6.08 1.15
N ARG A 983 20.41 -6.90 0.25
CA ARG A 983 19.15 -7.64 0.53
C ARG A 983 19.29 -8.69 1.63
N SER A 984 20.49 -9.16 1.90
CA SER A 984 20.82 -10.04 3.02
C SER A 984 21.88 -9.37 3.88
N GLY A 985 21.78 -9.43 5.19
CA GLY A 985 22.75 -8.82 6.11
C GLY A 985 22.13 -8.30 7.39
N TYR A 986 22.96 -7.74 8.28
CA TYR A 986 22.49 -7.07 9.48
C TYR A 986 22.17 -5.60 9.23
N TYR A 987 21.14 -5.13 9.90
CA TYR A 987 20.63 -3.77 9.86
C TYR A 987 20.57 -3.23 11.29
N PHE A 988 21.40 -2.23 11.57
CA PHE A 988 21.25 -1.40 12.76
C PHE A 988 20.44 -0.15 12.41
N ASN A 989 19.22 -0.06 12.93
CA ASN A 989 18.17 0.81 12.42
C ASN A 989 17.66 1.77 13.50
N LEU A 990 17.51 3.05 13.13
CA LEU A 990 16.80 4.06 13.90
C LEU A 990 15.49 4.39 13.18
N ASP A 991 14.38 4.17 13.87
CA ASP A 991 13.04 4.32 13.29
C ASP A 991 12.15 5.18 14.21
N PRO A 992 11.80 6.40 13.80
CA PRO A 992 10.93 7.29 14.56
C PRO A 992 9.47 6.81 14.57
N GLY A 993 9.01 6.11 13.53
CA GLY A 993 7.65 5.58 13.43
C GLY A 993 7.42 4.42 14.40
N LEU A 994 8.41 3.52 14.51
CA LEU A 994 8.40 2.43 15.49
C LEU A 994 8.84 2.84 16.89
N LYS A 995 9.33 4.08 17.05
CA LYS A 995 9.80 4.63 18.33
C LYS A 995 10.85 3.71 18.95
N ALA A 996 11.77 3.21 18.12
CA ALA A 996 12.72 2.19 18.54
C ALA A 996 14.06 2.26 17.79
N ILE A 997 15.10 1.85 18.51
CA ILE A 997 16.39 1.43 17.93
C ILE A 997 16.37 -0.09 17.83
N ARG A 998 16.75 -0.63 16.68
CA ARG A 998 16.74 -2.08 16.44
C ARG A 998 18.06 -2.56 15.85
N LEU A 999 18.45 -3.77 16.25
CA LEU A 999 19.36 -4.61 15.45
C LEU A 999 18.55 -5.79 14.93
N PHE A 1000 18.53 -5.98 13.63
CA PHE A 1000 17.89 -7.13 12.98
C PHE A 1000 18.69 -7.59 11.77
N TYR A 1001 18.26 -8.66 11.14
CA TYR A 1001 18.81 -9.11 9.87
C TYR A 1001 17.73 -9.39 8.83
N MET A 1002 18.10 -9.32 7.55
CA MET A 1002 17.24 -9.71 6.43
C MET A 1002 17.88 -10.83 5.62
N VAL A 1003 17.04 -11.60 4.93
CA VAL A 1003 17.46 -12.65 3.99
C VAL A 1003 16.68 -12.46 2.69
N ASP A 1004 17.40 -12.24 1.58
CA ASP A 1004 16.84 -12.02 0.24
C ASP A 1004 15.75 -10.92 0.19
N GLY A 1005 15.93 -9.87 0.99
CA GLY A 1005 15.02 -8.72 1.08
C GLY A 1005 13.77 -9.01 1.90
N ARG A 1006 13.74 -10.11 2.66
CA ARG A 1006 12.63 -10.45 3.57
C ARG A 1006 13.01 -10.16 5.01
N PHE A 1007 12.02 -9.65 5.72
CA PHE A 1007 12.05 -9.38 7.15
C PHE A 1007 10.86 -10.05 7.85
N GLU A 1008 11.13 -10.67 8.99
CA GLU A 1008 10.19 -11.28 9.91
C GLU A 1008 10.54 -10.81 11.33
N GLU A 1009 9.54 -10.63 12.20
CA GLU A 1009 9.76 -10.07 13.55
C GLU A 1009 10.78 -10.88 14.38
N ARG A 1010 10.87 -12.20 14.17
CA ARG A 1010 11.87 -13.05 14.85
C ARG A 1010 13.33 -12.73 14.49
N GLN A 1011 13.56 -12.01 13.39
CA GLN A 1011 14.90 -11.61 12.95
C GLN A 1011 15.39 -10.37 13.71
N VAL A 1012 14.56 -9.78 14.58
CA VAL A 1012 14.95 -8.71 15.50
C VAL A 1012 15.76 -9.30 16.65
N LEU A 1013 17.06 -9.02 16.66
CA LEU A 1013 18.00 -9.47 17.69
C LEU A 1013 17.98 -8.60 18.94
N ALA A 1014 17.74 -7.29 18.76
CA ALA A 1014 17.60 -6.34 19.85
C ALA A 1014 16.63 -5.22 19.47
N LYS A 1015 15.84 -4.75 20.44
CA LYS A 1015 14.89 -3.64 20.30
C LYS A 1015 14.88 -2.81 21.57
N LEU A 1016 15.20 -1.53 21.44
CA LEU A 1016 15.19 -0.57 22.53
C LEU A 1016 14.16 0.53 22.24
N PRO A 1017 13.09 0.65 23.04
CA PRO A 1017 12.14 1.77 22.93
C PRO A 1017 12.85 3.11 23.13
N ARG A 1018 12.68 4.03 22.18
CA ARG A 1018 13.25 5.38 22.23
C ARG A 1018 12.50 6.32 21.28
N PHE A 1019 12.16 7.51 21.74
CA PHE A 1019 11.75 8.58 20.83
C PHE A 1019 12.96 9.02 19.99
N ILE A 1020 12.91 8.75 18.69
CA ILE A 1020 13.91 9.19 17.73
C ILE A 1020 13.38 10.49 17.10
N GLN A 1021 14.18 11.55 17.16
CA GLN A 1021 13.87 12.84 16.57
C GLN A 1021 14.34 12.92 15.11
N PRO A 1022 13.43 13.16 14.16
CA PRO A 1022 13.74 13.65 12.82
C PRO A 1022 14.62 14.91 12.87
N GLY A 1023 15.52 15.08 11.91
CA GLY A 1023 16.36 16.27 11.84
C GLY A 1023 17.42 16.40 12.95
N ARG A 1024 17.70 15.35 13.71
CA ARG A 1024 18.85 15.26 14.63
C ARG A 1024 19.90 14.30 14.07
N THR A 1025 21.17 14.60 14.32
CA THR A 1025 22.30 13.70 14.03
C THR A 1025 22.60 12.83 15.25
N TYR A 1026 22.79 11.53 15.03
CA TYR A 1026 23.13 10.50 16.00
C TYR A 1026 24.48 9.88 15.61
N HIS A 1027 25.37 9.73 16.58
CA HIS A 1027 26.64 9.03 16.35
C HIS A 1027 26.46 7.54 16.67
N VAL A 1028 26.66 6.68 15.67
CA VAL A 1028 26.50 5.23 15.79
C VAL A 1028 27.85 4.54 15.68
N LYS A 1029 28.11 3.61 16.61
CA LYS A 1029 29.26 2.70 16.57
C LYS A 1029 28.77 1.25 16.67
N ILE A 1030 29.30 0.38 15.83
CA ILE A 1030 29.03 -1.07 15.81
C ILE A 1030 30.37 -1.78 15.91
N GLN A 1031 30.46 -2.80 16.77
CA GLN A 1031 31.61 -3.69 16.86
C GLN A 1031 31.14 -5.11 16.65
N ALA A 1032 31.84 -5.85 15.78
CA ALA A 1032 31.58 -7.24 15.50
C ALA A 1032 32.86 -8.06 15.67
N ASP A 1033 32.83 -9.09 16.53
CA ASP A 1033 33.93 -10.06 16.73
C ASP A 1033 33.36 -11.48 16.82
N GLY A 1034 33.54 -12.27 15.76
CA GLY A 1034 32.86 -13.55 15.59
C GLY A 1034 31.33 -13.36 15.65
N PRO A 1035 30.60 -14.16 16.45
CA PRO A 1035 29.16 -13.96 16.60
C PRO A 1035 28.81 -12.79 17.54
N HIS A 1036 29.74 -12.22 18.30
CA HIS A 1036 29.45 -11.11 19.21
C HIS A 1036 29.26 -9.80 18.44
N ILE A 1037 28.13 -9.15 18.66
CA ILE A 1037 27.76 -7.87 18.05
C ILE A 1037 27.33 -6.91 19.16
N ALA A 1038 28.01 -5.78 19.27
CA ALA A 1038 27.67 -4.71 20.18
C ALA A 1038 27.49 -3.39 19.43
N ALA A 1039 26.56 -2.54 19.87
CA ALA A 1039 26.33 -1.23 19.26
C ALA A 1039 26.05 -0.13 20.28
N TRP A 1040 26.46 1.09 19.94
CA TRP A 1040 26.33 2.30 20.73
C TRP A 1040 25.67 3.42 19.91
N VAL A 1041 24.85 4.23 20.56
CA VAL A 1041 24.30 5.48 20.02
C VAL A 1041 24.63 6.61 20.98
N ASP A 1042 25.25 7.67 20.46
CA ASP A 1042 25.73 8.84 21.24
C ASP A 1042 26.58 8.43 22.46
N GLY A 1043 27.38 7.35 22.30
CA GLY A 1043 28.26 6.82 23.34
C GLY A 1043 27.60 5.87 24.34
N GLN A 1044 26.27 5.73 24.34
CA GLN A 1044 25.56 4.77 25.19
C GLN A 1044 25.42 3.42 24.49
N GLN A 1045 25.79 2.32 25.17
CA GLN A 1045 25.57 0.97 24.63
C GLN A 1045 24.08 0.65 24.61
N VAL A 1046 23.57 0.28 23.44
CA VAL A 1046 22.15 -0.02 23.22
C VAL A 1046 21.92 -1.45 22.73
N VAL A 1047 22.96 -2.14 22.26
CA VAL A 1047 22.90 -3.54 21.83
C VAL A 1047 24.13 -4.30 22.33
N ASP A 1048 23.90 -5.54 22.76
CA ASP A 1048 24.91 -6.53 23.12
C ASP A 1048 24.32 -7.94 22.89
N VAL A 1049 24.65 -8.57 21.77
CA VAL A 1049 24.06 -9.85 21.34
C VAL A 1049 25.10 -10.80 20.76
N HIS A 1050 24.76 -12.08 20.68
CA HIS A 1050 25.54 -13.10 19.99
C HIS A 1050 24.69 -13.71 18.87
N ASP A 1051 25.07 -13.51 17.61
CA ASP A 1051 24.39 -14.07 16.44
C ASP A 1051 25.37 -14.37 15.30
N GLY A 1052 25.21 -15.56 14.70
CA GLY A 1052 26.06 -16.09 13.63
C GLY A 1052 25.40 -16.18 12.26
N THR A 1053 24.26 -15.52 12.05
CA THR A 1053 23.52 -15.61 10.79
C THR A 1053 24.39 -15.22 9.60
N PHE A 1054 25.06 -14.07 9.67
CA PHE A 1054 26.08 -13.64 8.72
C PHE A 1054 27.44 -13.54 9.41
N ALA A 1055 28.40 -14.33 8.95
CA ALA A 1055 29.75 -14.32 9.51
C ALA A 1055 30.63 -13.22 8.92
N GLU A 1056 30.40 -12.89 7.65
CA GLU A 1056 31.15 -11.92 6.86
C GLU A 1056 30.26 -11.32 5.76
N GLY A 1057 30.67 -10.18 5.23
CA GLY A 1057 30.01 -9.53 4.10
C GLY A 1057 30.40 -8.06 4.01
N ARG A 1058 29.63 -7.30 3.23
CA ARG A 1058 29.91 -5.90 2.91
C ARG A 1058 29.35 -4.93 3.95
N PHE A 1059 29.84 -3.70 3.87
CA PHE A 1059 29.30 -2.54 4.58
C PHE A 1059 28.34 -1.76 3.70
N GLY A 1060 27.38 -1.10 4.32
CA GLY A 1060 26.48 -0.19 3.63
C GLY A 1060 25.73 0.73 4.56
N VAL A 1061 24.87 1.54 3.97
CA VAL A 1061 23.87 2.38 4.64
C VAL A 1061 22.55 2.28 3.90
N ASN A 1062 21.43 2.56 4.56
CA ASN A 1062 20.09 2.33 4.01
C ASN A 1062 19.10 3.42 4.45
N VAL A 1063 18.20 3.78 3.55
CA VAL A 1063 17.04 4.62 3.85
C VAL A 1063 15.76 3.83 3.58
N PHE A 1064 14.73 4.08 4.38
CA PHE A 1064 13.38 3.58 4.18
C PHE A 1064 12.36 4.71 4.32
N ASP A 1065 11.47 4.87 3.34
CA ASP A 1065 10.32 5.78 3.35
C ASP A 1065 10.63 7.24 3.77
N GLY A 1066 11.64 7.84 3.15
CA GLY A 1066 12.04 9.21 3.46
C GLY A 1066 13.49 9.52 3.10
N HIS A 1067 14.15 10.29 3.97
CA HIS A 1067 15.54 10.72 3.81
C HIS A 1067 16.41 10.28 4.99
N ALA A 1068 17.62 9.81 4.69
CA ALA A 1068 18.65 9.56 5.69
C ALA A 1068 20.01 10.06 5.19
N TYR A 1069 20.78 10.67 6.07
CA TYR A 1069 22.07 11.30 5.79
C TYR A 1069 23.15 10.61 6.60
N TYR A 1070 24.30 10.39 5.97
CA TYR A 1070 25.44 9.69 6.56
C TYR A 1070 26.73 10.47 6.34
N GLN A 1071 27.49 10.65 7.42
CA GLN A 1071 28.80 11.28 7.39
C GLN A 1071 29.77 10.54 8.31
N HIS A 1072 31.08 10.70 8.09
CA HIS A 1072 32.13 10.06 8.87
C HIS A 1072 31.92 8.53 8.93
N VAL A 1073 31.62 7.93 7.77
CA VAL A 1073 31.33 6.50 7.64
C VAL A 1073 32.64 5.73 7.55
N GLN A 1074 33.09 5.15 8.65
CA GLN A 1074 34.44 4.61 8.78
C GLN A 1074 34.42 3.18 9.32
N ALA A 1075 35.14 2.26 8.67
CA ALA A 1075 35.40 0.92 9.21
C ALA A 1075 36.87 0.74 9.57
N SER A 1076 37.15 0.14 10.73
CA SER A 1076 38.50 -0.14 11.21
C SER A 1076 38.60 -1.54 11.82
N GLY A 1077 39.82 -2.05 11.99
CA GLY A 1077 40.03 -3.41 12.53
C GLY A 1077 39.49 -4.53 11.65
N MET A 1078 39.27 -4.27 10.36
CA MET A 1078 38.69 -5.21 9.41
C MET A 1078 39.56 -6.47 9.27
N SER A 1079 38.95 -7.63 9.48
CA SER A 1079 39.55 -8.95 9.21
C SER A 1079 38.48 -9.94 8.75
N GLU A 1080 38.89 -10.96 8.01
CA GLU A 1080 38.00 -12.05 7.57
C GLU A 1080 37.37 -12.78 8.76
N ALA A 1081 36.23 -13.43 8.54
CA ALA A 1081 35.62 -14.26 9.56
C ALA A 1081 36.54 -15.45 9.88
N ARG A 1082 36.68 -15.76 11.16
CA ARG A 1082 37.50 -16.90 11.60
C ARG A 1082 36.67 -18.19 11.50
N LEU A 1083 36.48 -18.68 10.27
CA LEU A 1083 35.67 -19.87 9.98
C LEU A 1083 36.52 -21.13 9.83
N VAL A 1084 35.95 -22.27 10.21
CA VAL A 1084 36.59 -23.59 10.03
C VAL A 1084 36.01 -24.23 8.78
N GLU A 1085 36.86 -24.50 7.81
CA GLU A 1085 36.51 -25.25 6.60
C GLU A 1085 37.02 -26.69 6.70
N THR A 1086 36.13 -27.65 6.44
CA THR A 1086 36.43 -29.06 6.65
C THR A 1086 35.68 -29.97 5.69
N ILE A 1087 36.16 -31.19 5.57
CA ILE A 1087 35.41 -32.33 5.03
C ILE A 1087 35.13 -33.26 6.21
N PHE A 1088 33.85 -33.54 6.44
CA PHE A 1088 33.42 -34.50 7.46
C PHE A 1088 33.47 -35.91 6.90
N VAL A 1089 34.46 -36.70 7.31
CA VAL A 1089 34.62 -38.11 6.93
C VAL A 1089 34.28 -39.00 8.12
N ASN A 1090 33.32 -39.92 7.95
CA ASN A 1090 32.95 -40.84 9.02
C ASN A 1090 34.10 -41.84 9.30
N ALA A 1091 34.47 -42.00 10.56
CA ALA A 1091 35.60 -42.82 10.99
C ALA A 1091 35.37 -44.33 10.78
N GLY A 1092 34.13 -44.80 10.92
CA GLY A 1092 33.78 -46.21 10.72
C GLY A 1092 33.54 -46.60 9.26
N ALA A 1093 32.82 -45.76 8.51
CA ALA A 1093 32.41 -46.07 7.13
C ALA A 1093 33.37 -45.54 6.05
N HIS A 1094 34.25 -44.59 6.39
CA HIS A 1094 35.14 -43.89 5.46
C HIS A 1094 34.39 -43.18 4.31
N LEU A 1095 33.20 -42.65 4.59
CA LEU A 1095 32.39 -41.86 3.67
C LEU A 1095 32.30 -40.40 4.14
N ALA A 1096 32.30 -39.45 3.20
CA ALA A 1096 32.18 -38.03 3.43
C ALA A 1096 30.74 -37.53 3.25
N LEU A 1097 30.37 -36.50 4.03
CA LEU A 1097 29.15 -35.73 3.78
C LEU A 1097 29.24 -35.03 2.42
N HIS A 1098 28.20 -35.17 1.61
CA HIS A 1098 28.14 -34.65 0.25
C HIS A 1098 26.78 -34.02 -0.06
N ALA A 1099 26.79 -32.81 -0.60
CA ALA A 1099 25.61 -32.15 -1.16
C ALA A 1099 25.83 -31.91 -2.67
N ALA A 1100 24.94 -32.42 -3.53
CA ALA A 1100 25.14 -32.30 -4.97
C ALA A 1100 24.94 -30.87 -5.46
N GLN A 1101 24.00 -30.15 -4.85
CA GLN A 1101 23.66 -28.76 -5.14
C GLN A 1101 23.52 -27.97 -3.83
N SER A 1102 23.76 -26.67 -3.86
CA SER A 1102 23.56 -25.79 -2.70
C SER A 1102 22.21 -25.06 -2.84
N GLN A 1103 21.11 -25.77 -2.58
CA GLN A 1103 19.74 -25.23 -2.67
C GLN A 1103 18.81 -25.81 -1.61
N ASN A 1104 17.70 -25.13 -1.33
CA ASN A 1104 16.72 -25.55 -0.31
C ASN A 1104 16.06 -26.89 -0.70
N GLY A 1105 15.94 -27.80 0.27
CA GLY A 1105 15.37 -29.14 0.13
C GLY A 1105 16.33 -30.20 -0.43
N GLU A 1106 17.57 -29.83 -0.80
CA GLU A 1106 18.56 -30.79 -1.30
C GLU A 1106 18.87 -31.85 -0.24
N PRO A 1107 18.70 -33.16 -0.52
CA PRO A 1107 19.12 -34.22 0.40
C PRO A 1107 20.63 -34.23 0.60
N VAL A 1108 21.08 -34.40 1.84
CA VAL A 1108 22.51 -34.63 2.14
C VAL A 1108 22.79 -36.13 2.08
N ALA A 1109 23.83 -36.51 1.34
CA ALA A 1109 24.20 -37.89 1.07
C ALA A 1109 25.63 -38.20 1.54
N LEU A 1110 26.00 -39.48 1.44
CA LEU A 1110 27.35 -39.97 1.71
C LEU A 1110 28.04 -40.41 0.42
N ARG A 1111 29.30 -40.03 0.24
CA ARG A 1111 30.14 -40.40 -0.92
C ARG A 1111 31.56 -40.73 -0.48
N THR A 1112 32.31 -41.44 -1.31
CA THR A 1112 33.75 -41.62 -1.08
C THR A 1112 34.43 -40.25 -1.05
N PRO A 1113 35.31 -39.97 -0.07
CA PRO A 1113 36.02 -38.70 0.01
C PRO A 1113 36.84 -38.44 -1.27
N ASP A 1114 36.59 -37.31 -1.92
CA ASP A 1114 37.26 -36.90 -3.17
C ASP A 1114 37.78 -35.46 -3.13
N GLY A 1115 37.47 -34.69 -2.08
CA GLY A 1115 37.92 -33.32 -1.91
C GLY A 1115 37.18 -32.29 -2.75
N SER A 1116 36.13 -32.69 -3.47
CA SER A 1116 35.30 -31.79 -4.27
C SER A 1116 34.62 -30.71 -3.41
N THR A 1117 34.28 -29.58 -4.03
CA THR A 1117 33.54 -28.48 -3.38
C THR A 1117 32.21 -28.94 -2.77
N ASN A 1118 31.62 -30.02 -3.31
CA ASN A 1118 30.38 -30.62 -2.84
C ASN A 1118 30.53 -31.41 -1.53
N GLN A 1119 31.77 -31.66 -1.10
CA GLN A 1119 32.11 -32.27 0.19
C GLN A 1119 32.72 -31.26 1.17
N GLN A 1120 32.87 -30.00 0.78
CA GLN A 1120 33.44 -28.94 1.62
C GLN A 1120 32.34 -28.24 2.41
N TRP A 1121 32.54 -28.20 3.72
CA TRP A 1121 31.63 -27.59 4.68
C TRP A 1121 32.33 -26.50 5.48
N VAL A 1122 31.57 -25.48 5.85
CA VAL A 1122 32.01 -24.34 6.64
C VAL A 1122 31.26 -24.37 7.96
N LEU A 1123 31.98 -24.40 9.08
CA LEU A 1123 31.40 -24.28 10.41
C LEU A 1123 31.31 -22.80 10.76
N VAL A 1124 30.09 -22.32 10.93
CA VAL A 1124 29.79 -20.94 11.31
C VAL A 1124 29.28 -20.93 12.76
N PRO A 1125 29.99 -20.31 13.73
CA PRO A 1125 29.52 -20.24 15.11
C PRO A 1125 28.14 -19.58 15.19
N ALA A 1126 27.18 -20.21 15.86
CA ALA A 1126 25.80 -19.71 15.94
C ALA A 1126 25.58 -18.67 17.04
N GLY A 1127 26.49 -18.58 18.03
CA GLY A 1127 26.41 -17.64 19.15
C GLY A 1127 26.24 -18.28 20.53
N ASP A 1128 25.99 -19.60 20.60
CA ASP A 1128 25.71 -20.35 21.83
C ASP A 1128 26.54 -21.65 21.94
N GLU A 1129 27.84 -21.58 21.62
CA GLU A 1129 28.78 -22.71 21.53
C GLU A 1129 28.46 -23.75 20.43
N SER A 1130 27.30 -23.63 19.77
CA SER A 1130 26.92 -24.44 18.60
C SER A 1130 27.41 -23.84 17.28
N TYR A 1131 27.35 -24.64 16.21
CA TYR A 1131 27.70 -24.25 14.85
C TYR A 1131 26.53 -24.48 13.89
N SER A 1132 26.40 -23.61 12.90
CA SER A 1132 25.73 -23.95 11.64
C SER A 1132 26.75 -24.59 10.71
N ILE A 1133 26.44 -25.80 10.22
CA ILE A 1133 27.28 -26.50 9.23
C ILE A 1133 26.74 -26.15 7.84
N ARG A 1134 27.50 -25.37 7.06
CA ARG A 1134 27.04 -24.81 5.78
C ARG A 1134 27.86 -25.30 4.60
N THR A 1135 27.23 -25.45 3.46
CA THR A 1135 27.94 -25.59 2.18
C THR A 1135 28.68 -24.29 1.83
N LYS A 1136 29.64 -24.34 0.90
CA LYS A 1136 30.29 -23.14 0.34
C LYS A 1136 29.31 -22.12 -0.27
N GLY A 1137 28.14 -22.57 -0.73
CA GLY A 1137 27.05 -21.71 -1.20
C GLY A 1137 26.16 -21.14 -0.09
N GLY A 1138 26.52 -21.34 1.18
CA GLY A 1138 25.84 -20.74 2.35
C GLY A 1138 24.63 -21.52 2.88
N LYS A 1139 24.15 -22.56 2.19
CA LYS A 1139 23.03 -23.39 2.66
C LYS A 1139 23.44 -24.25 3.85
N ALA A 1140 22.64 -24.24 4.91
CA ALA A 1140 22.87 -24.95 6.16
C ALA A 1140 22.32 -26.38 6.13
N LEU A 1141 23.02 -27.29 6.83
CA LEU A 1141 22.54 -28.62 7.16
C LEU A 1141 21.35 -28.51 8.11
N ASP A 1142 20.20 -28.98 7.65
CA ASP A 1142 18.88 -28.83 8.25
C ASP A 1142 18.24 -30.20 8.47
N ILE A 1143 17.53 -30.36 9.59
CA ILE A 1143 16.68 -31.51 9.86
C ILE A 1143 15.25 -31.12 9.52
N ASP A 1144 14.68 -31.73 8.47
CA ASP A 1144 13.25 -31.64 8.21
C ASP A 1144 12.52 -32.30 9.39
N THR A 1145 11.95 -31.50 10.29
CA THR A 1145 11.29 -32.03 11.50
C THR A 1145 9.97 -32.75 11.19
N GLY A 1146 9.37 -32.50 10.02
CA GLY A 1146 8.14 -33.16 9.58
C GLY A 1146 8.40 -34.52 8.93
N GLN A 1147 9.51 -34.64 8.18
CA GLN A 1147 9.87 -35.86 7.45
C GLN A 1147 11.03 -36.64 8.09
N ASN A 1148 11.64 -36.09 9.15
CA ASN A 1148 12.82 -36.61 9.85
C ASN A 1148 13.98 -36.95 8.89
N LYS A 1149 14.28 -36.04 7.97
CA LYS A 1149 15.29 -36.18 6.91
C LYS A 1149 16.33 -35.08 7.01
N LEU A 1150 17.59 -35.40 6.67
CA LEU A 1150 18.67 -34.41 6.56
C LEU A 1150 18.70 -33.81 5.15
N GLN A 1151 18.67 -32.48 5.10
CA GLN A 1151 18.63 -31.71 3.87
C GLN A 1151 19.39 -30.39 4.02
N LEU A 1152 19.36 -29.57 2.97
CA LEU A 1152 19.86 -28.21 2.99
C LEU A 1152 18.73 -27.19 3.03
N TYR A 1153 18.93 -26.09 3.74
CA TYR A 1153 18.03 -24.93 3.73
C TYR A 1153 18.79 -23.63 3.98
N ASP A 1154 18.14 -22.48 3.76
CA ASP A 1154 18.65 -21.20 4.25
C ASP A 1154 18.75 -21.24 5.77
N TYR A 1155 19.83 -20.69 6.31
CA TYR A 1155 20.01 -20.60 7.76
C TYR A 1155 19.09 -19.51 8.32
N LEU A 1156 18.18 -19.93 9.19
CA LEU A 1156 17.17 -19.08 9.82
C LEU A 1156 17.29 -19.08 11.36
N GLY A 1157 18.40 -19.62 11.88
CA GLY A 1157 18.68 -19.68 13.32
C GLY A 1157 17.95 -20.76 14.09
N TYR A 1158 17.18 -21.63 13.42
CA TYR A 1158 16.41 -22.68 14.11
C TYR A 1158 17.30 -23.77 14.73
N ASP A 1159 16.85 -24.36 15.84
CA ASP A 1159 17.56 -25.45 16.54
C ASP A 1159 17.87 -26.65 15.63
N ASN A 1160 17.01 -26.92 14.64
CA ASN A 1160 17.18 -28.01 13.68
C ASN A 1160 18.27 -27.72 12.62
N GLN A 1161 18.89 -26.53 12.67
CA GLN A 1161 20.00 -26.10 11.82
C GLN A 1161 21.29 -25.83 12.61
N ARG A 1162 21.27 -26.12 13.92
CA ARG A 1162 22.37 -25.89 14.86
C ARG A 1162 22.94 -27.22 15.34
N TRP A 1163 24.27 -27.29 15.42
CA TRP A 1163 25.03 -28.50 15.62
C TRP A 1163 26.14 -28.27 16.64
N ASN A 1164 26.16 -29.06 17.70
CA ASN A 1164 27.25 -29.11 18.66
C ASN A 1164 28.34 -30.03 18.11
N VAL A 1165 29.48 -29.45 17.75
CA VAL A 1165 30.62 -30.17 17.18
C VAL A 1165 31.72 -30.24 18.23
N THR A 1166 31.91 -31.42 18.81
CA THR A 1166 32.89 -31.65 19.88
C THR A 1166 33.98 -32.57 19.37
N ALA A 1167 35.18 -32.02 19.13
CA ALA A 1167 36.35 -32.80 18.73
C ALA A 1167 37.06 -33.43 19.94
N ASP A 1168 37.54 -34.66 19.78
CA ASP A 1168 38.44 -35.35 20.70
C ASP A 1168 39.91 -35.01 20.42
N ALA A 1169 40.81 -35.55 21.25
CA ALA A 1169 42.25 -35.32 21.14
C ALA A 1169 42.88 -35.91 19.85
N ASP A 1170 42.19 -36.84 19.20
CA ASP A 1170 42.63 -37.51 17.96
C ASP A 1170 42.10 -36.81 16.70
N GLY A 1171 41.34 -35.72 16.85
CA GLY A 1171 40.80 -34.93 15.75
C GLY A 1171 39.49 -35.47 15.15
N ASN A 1172 38.85 -36.44 15.82
CA ASN A 1172 37.50 -36.88 15.46
C ASN A 1172 36.46 -36.10 16.25
N ALA A 1173 35.30 -35.82 15.65
CA ALA A 1173 34.23 -35.08 16.30
C ALA A 1173 32.93 -35.88 16.39
N ALA A 1174 32.25 -35.72 17.51
CA ALA A 1174 30.82 -35.99 17.60
C ALA A 1174 30.05 -34.76 17.10
N ILE A 1175 29.05 -34.99 16.24
CA ILE A 1175 28.18 -33.94 15.70
C ILE A 1175 26.78 -34.19 16.22
N LEU A 1176 26.33 -33.37 17.18
CA LEU A 1176 25.04 -33.52 17.84
C LEU A 1176 24.08 -32.41 17.40
N SER A 1177 22.83 -32.75 17.10
CA SER A 1177 21.79 -31.77 16.80
C SER A 1177 21.40 -30.98 18.05
N ALA A 1178 21.33 -29.65 17.96
CA ALA A 1178 20.81 -28.82 19.05
C ALA A 1178 19.31 -29.02 19.28
N PHE A 1179 18.55 -29.43 18.26
CA PHE A 1179 17.10 -29.64 18.34
C PHE A 1179 16.68 -30.80 19.23
N ASN A 1180 17.40 -31.92 19.18
CA ASN A 1180 17.00 -33.15 19.87
C ASN A 1180 18.15 -33.92 20.53
N GLY A 1181 19.38 -33.39 20.50
CA GLY A 1181 20.57 -34.00 21.11
C GLY A 1181 21.08 -35.25 20.40
N LYS A 1182 20.48 -35.66 19.26
CA LYS A 1182 20.88 -36.87 18.53
C LYS A 1182 22.16 -36.66 17.74
N ALA A 1183 22.95 -37.71 17.62
CA ALA A 1183 24.20 -37.75 16.88
C ALA A 1183 23.97 -38.03 15.40
N LEU A 1184 24.75 -37.34 14.56
CA LEU A 1184 24.87 -37.65 13.14
C LEU A 1184 25.62 -38.99 12.97
N GLU A 1185 24.94 -39.98 12.41
CA GLU A 1185 25.43 -41.36 12.31
C GLU A 1185 25.40 -41.86 10.87
N VAL A 1186 26.39 -42.68 10.51
CA VAL A 1186 26.30 -43.58 9.34
C VAL A 1186 25.77 -44.94 9.80
N SER A 1187 24.57 -45.30 9.35
CA SER A 1187 23.93 -46.56 9.70
C SER A 1187 24.73 -47.78 9.22
N ALA A 1188 24.38 -48.99 9.71
CA ALA A 1188 25.08 -50.22 9.34
C ALA A 1188 24.97 -50.56 7.83
N ASP A 1189 23.93 -50.09 7.16
CA ASP A 1189 23.70 -50.17 5.71
C ASP A 1189 24.23 -48.95 4.93
N GLY A 1190 25.01 -48.07 5.59
CA GLY A 1190 25.72 -46.97 4.93
C GLY A 1190 24.86 -45.74 4.61
N GLN A 1191 23.73 -45.55 5.29
CA GLN A 1191 22.85 -44.38 5.14
C GLN A 1191 23.15 -43.31 6.20
N LEU A 1192 22.93 -42.05 5.85
CA LEU A 1192 23.05 -40.94 6.80
C LEU A 1192 21.77 -40.81 7.64
N GLN A 1193 21.91 -40.77 8.96
CA GLN A 1193 20.77 -40.69 9.88
C GLN A 1193 21.10 -39.95 11.19
N LEU A 1194 20.09 -39.76 12.04
CA LEU A 1194 20.23 -39.29 13.42
C LEU A 1194 19.85 -40.40 14.41
N SER A 1195 20.72 -40.67 15.38
CA SER A 1195 20.52 -41.68 16.41
C SER A 1195 20.94 -41.17 17.79
N ASP A 1196 20.59 -41.88 18.86
CA ASP A 1196 21.00 -41.48 20.22
C ASP A 1196 22.52 -41.50 20.35
N ALA A 1197 23.09 -40.46 20.98
CA ALA A 1197 24.52 -40.30 21.12
C ALA A 1197 25.15 -41.43 21.96
N LYS A 1198 26.22 -42.05 21.43
CA LYS A 1198 26.96 -43.14 22.06
C LYS A 1198 28.45 -42.83 22.06
N ALA A 1199 29.01 -42.68 23.25
CA ALA A 1199 30.44 -42.41 23.42
C ALA A 1199 31.29 -43.52 22.78
N GLY A 1200 32.24 -43.13 21.92
CA GLY A 1200 33.18 -44.05 21.27
C GLY A 1200 32.60 -44.89 20.12
N GLU A 1201 31.35 -44.66 19.67
CA GLU A 1201 30.78 -45.35 18.51
C GLU A 1201 31.41 -44.83 17.20
N PRO A 1202 32.18 -45.66 16.45
CA PRO A 1202 32.87 -45.20 15.23
C PRO A 1202 31.93 -44.68 14.14
N ARG A 1203 30.68 -45.17 14.12
CA ARG A 1203 29.65 -44.70 13.17
C ARG A 1203 29.11 -43.31 13.47
N GLN A 1204 29.32 -42.79 14.67
CA GLN A 1204 28.96 -41.42 15.09
C GLN A 1204 30.18 -40.49 15.16
N SER A 1205 31.36 -41.00 14.81
CA SER A 1205 32.63 -40.29 14.88
C SER A 1205 33.02 -39.77 13.50
N TRP A 1206 33.31 -38.48 13.40
CA TRP A 1206 33.60 -37.78 12.14
C TRP A 1206 34.98 -37.13 12.19
N THR A 1207 35.90 -37.56 11.36
CA THR A 1207 37.19 -36.88 11.18
C THR A 1207 36.97 -35.57 10.42
N LEU A 1208 37.44 -34.46 10.99
CA LEU A 1208 37.43 -33.15 10.33
C LEU A 1208 38.77 -33.00 9.58
N THR A 1209 38.75 -33.19 8.26
CA THR A 1209 39.96 -33.03 7.44
C THR A 1209 40.02 -31.63 6.84
N PRO A 1210 41.17 -30.92 6.88
CA PRO A 1210 41.31 -29.62 6.24
C PRO A 1210 40.97 -29.70 4.75
N GLY A 1211 40.05 -28.85 4.28
CA GLY A 1211 39.67 -28.82 2.87
C GLY A 1211 40.85 -28.50 1.95
N THR A 1212 41.00 -29.23 0.84
CA THR A 1212 42.01 -28.97 -0.18
C THR A 1212 41.67 -27.73 -1.04
N SER A 1213 41.98 -26.52 -0.57
CA SER A 1213 42.67 -25.44 -1.34
C SER A 1213 42.71 -24.09 -0.59
N LEU A 1214 43.94 -23.69 -0.22
CA LEU A 1214 44.57 -22.36 -0.05
C LEU A 1214 43.71 -21.07 -0.22
N LYS A 1215 43.65 -20.22 0.80
CA LYS A 1215 44.59 -19.10 1.11
C LYS A 1215 44.37 -18.62 2.56
N ARG A 1216 45.47 -18.23 3.21
CA ARG A 1216 45.49 -17.51 4.50
C ARG A 1216 45.25 -16.03 4.30
#